data_AF-A0A970DT00-F1
#
_entry.id   AF-A0A970DT00-F1
#
_cell.length_a   1.000
_cell.length_b   1.000
_cell.length_c   1.000
_cell.angle_alpha   90.00
_cell.angle_beta   90.00
_cell.angle_gamma   90.00
#
_symmetry.space_group_name_H-M   'P 1'
#
loop_
_entity.id
_entity.type
_entity.pdbx_description
1 polymer ?
#
loop_
_entity_poly.entity_id
_entity_poly.type
_entity_poly.pdbx_seq_one_letter_code
_entity_poly.pdbx_strand_id
1 'polypeptide(L)'
;MQLNVEQRKLVQSKPAGHSLIKGVAGSGKTTVAVHRLPFLLENYCLDKDDRVLMVTYNKSLLNYIKYVYDKVQEEQEFERISLFEIDNSKLDIKNIDALMFSYFRQYCLENNLNLTIEGSRAHLNNIMLKAIAEVRKKFEDVKLLESSNLNFIMEEIGWIKACKYLHEEEYQNVDRLGRMANQTGDGPQKLLKNSRTRSAIFKVMEAYNHHLREENKVDFYDMALIALEQAKRKPIKKYTHIISDESQDLTRVQLEFIYSLCNNKEYSSVLFVADTAQSIYPQSWLVKGRSFSSVGFDIKGRSTALAKNYRTTTQIAEAAYSLLEKDSNITEDENFVKPFLIDKQGSYPIFRIFDNKEKEANYVISLIGELSKSYNYGDIAIIARKNEQIREFGQFLENAKVPYKIMTAQDGYEFGDDKVKILTMHSIKGLEFKVVIIVGLNSKAIPLTSSSVDDQEYFESRERKLLYVGMTRATEKLYMTCDGTPSKFIADINPKLLKYSENALIRNFYSIKIDQYVFAEKIKDPYGAEEKVRQWVINELKEQYKYPQNLIDIEYQVNNFSKIGFVDIAVSIYQKNNKVPYIFIEIKRQGAGIENCLEQLKSYISNSPTCQYGIATDGIDLIMIDRSMEVINDIPQFNPSMLPTSIEEYTYIDLKSNIKHNFMRDYSNKKEIIFENDKVVSPSELRKLNVFNSIAAGNPILLNSTVDCEFYFPNQWLSPNNDYYMVKVKGDSMINANINDGDMVVIKHQNTANNYDIVAVDLDGNTTLKRLVRMGSTILLMPENPAYEPIPINEGQIRILGVAVGVVKG
;
A
#
# COMPACT_ATOMS: atom_id res chain seq x y z
N MET A 1 14.95 -14.77 17.32
CA MET A 1 14.15 -13.69 16.64
C MET A 1 13.52 -12.81 17.72
N GLN A 2 13.72 -11.48 17.76
CA GLN A 2 13.26 -10.67 18.90
C GLN A 2 11.76 -10.38 18.87
N LEU A 3 11.04 -10.85 19.89
CA LEU A 3 9.62 -10.52 20.12
C LEU A 3 9.48 -9.07 20.60
N ASN A 4 8.44 -8.36 20.14
CA ASN A 4 8.08 -7.05 20.67
C ASN A 4 7.39 -7.14 22.05
N VAL A 5 7.13 -6.00 22.70
CA VAL A 5 6.52 -5.96 24.05
C VAL A 5 5.12 -6.60 24.10
N GLU A 6 4.26 -6.36 23.10
CA GLU A 6 2.92 -6.95 23.04
C GLU A 6 2.96 -8.47 22.85
N GLN A 7 3.83 -8.93 21.94
CA GLN A 7 4.07 -10.34 21.65
C GLN A 7 4.67 -11.06 22.87
N ARG A 8 5.63 -10.46 23.58
CA ARG A 8 6.19 -11.02 24.84
C ARG A 8 5.13 -11.16 25.90
N LYS A 9 4.27 -10.15 26.09
CA LYS A 9 3.14 -10.21 27.02
C LYS A 9 2.18 -11.35 26.68
N LEU A 10 1.91 -11.57 25.39
CA LEU A 10 1.08 -12.69 24.95
C LEU A 10 1.74 -14.04 25.21
N VAL A 11 3.03 -14.19 24.90
CA VAL A 11 3.79 -15.42 25.18
C VAL A 11 3.79 -15.76 26.67
N GLN A 12 4.00 -14.76 27.54
CA GLN A 12 4.09 -14.93 29.00
C GLN A 12 2.74 -14.88 29.73
N SER A 13 1.63 -14.70 29.00
CA SER A 13 0.30 -14.62 29.61
C SER A 13 -0.09 -15.96 30.25
N LYS A 14 -0.73 -15.90 31.43
CA LYS A 14 -1.23 -17.10 32.11
C LYS A 14 -2.23 -17.87 31.22
N PRO A 15 -2.20 -19.22 31.19
CA PRO A 15 -3.24 -20.01 30.56
C PRO A 15 -4.62 -19.65 31.14
N ALA A 16 -5.60 -19.40 30.27
CA ALA A 16 -6.90 -18.87 30.67
C ALA A 16 -8.05 -19.56 29.91
N GLY A 17 -8.15 -20.89 30.06
CA GLY A 17 -9.16 -21.68 29.34
C GLY A 17 -9.03 -21.50 27.83
N HIS A 18 -10.12 -21.15 27.15
CA HIS A 18 -10.10 -20.88 25.71
C HIS A 18 -9.81 -19.40 25.42
N SER A 19 -8.92 -19.16 24.46
CA SER A 19 -8.46 -17.82 24.07
C SER A 19 -8.21 -17.72 22.56
N LEU A 20 -8.25 -16.51 22.03
CA LEU A 20 -8.06 -16.23 20.60
C LEU A 20 -7.07 -15.09 20.38
N ILE A 21 -6.04 -15.33 19.58
CA ILE A 21 -5.21 -14.28 18.99
C ILE A 21 -5.64 -14.10 17.54
N LYS A 22 -6.25 -12.96 17.25
CA LYS A 22 -6.54 -12.51 15.88
C LYS A 22 -5.49 -11.50 15.43
N GLY A 23 -5.22 -11.40 14.14
CA GLY A 23 -4.28 -10.38 13.67
C GLY A 23 -4.09 -10.41 12.16
N VAL A 24 -3.50 -9.34 11.63
CA VAL A 24 -3.26 -9.17 10.19
C VAL A 24 -2.15 -10.08 9.67
N ALA A 25 -2.06 -10.26 8.35
CA ALA A 25 -0.92 -10.93 7.71
C ALA A 25 0.39 -10.29 8.19
N GLY A 26 1.40 -11.10 8.51
CA GLY A 26 2.70 -10.57 8.92
C GLY A 26 2.84 -10.08 10.36
N SER A 27 1.83 -10.26 11.23
CA SER A 27 1.86 -9.76 12.62
C SER A 27 2.66 -10.61 13.62
N GLY A 28 3.32 -11.69 13.16
CA GLY A 28 4.09 -12.58 14.05
C GLY A 28 3.23 -13.56 14.86
N LYS A 29 1.99 -13.82 14.42
CA LYS A 29 1.04 -14.78 15.04
C LYS A 29 1.67 -16.16 15.29
N THR A 30 2.19 -16.80 14.25
CA THR A 30 2.87 -18.09 14.34
C THR A 30 4.10 -18.01 15.25
N THR A 31 4.87 -16.92 15.18
CA THR A 31 6.01 -16.68 16.07
C THR A 31 5.57 -16.66 17.54
N VAL A 32 4.50 -15.94 17.89
CA VAL A 32 3.93 -15.92 19.25
C VAL A 32 3.48 -17.33 19.67
N ALA A 33 2.83 -18.07 18.76
CA ALA A 33 2.37 -19.44 19.02
C ALA A 33 3.54 -20.38 19.36
N VAL A 34 4.64 -20.31 18.58
CA VAL A 34 5.83 -21.15 18.78
C VAL A 34 6.60 -20.75 20.04
N HIS A 35 6.83 -19.45 20.27
CA HIS A 35 7.53 -18.98 21.47
C HIS A 35 6.75 -19.24 22.77
N ARG A 36 5.44 -19.52 22.69
CA ARG A 36 4.62 -19.90 23.84
C ARG A 36 4.81 -21.37 24.24
N LEU A 37 5.29 -22.24 23.36
CA LEU A 37 5.47 -23.67 23.67
C LEU A 37 6.47 -23.91 24.82
N PRO A 38 7.71 -23.36 24.80
CA PRO A 38 8.64 -23.56 25.91
C PRO A 38 8.10 -22.98 27.21
N PHE A 39 7.46 -21.81 27.16
CA PHE A 39 6.85 -21.18 28.33
C PHE A 39 5.78 -22.06 29.00
N LEU A 40 4.93 -22.73 28.21
CA LEU A 40 3.93 -23.66 28.76
C LEU A 40 4.56 -24.92 29.34
N LEU A 41 5.55 -25.49 28.65
CA LEU A 41 6.26 -26.69 29.12
C LEU A 41 6.95 -26.45 30.45
N GLU A 42 7.61 -25.29 30.60
CA GLU A 42 8.37 -24.93 31.80
C GLU A 42 7.49 -24.56 32.99
N ASN A 43 6.44 -23.78 32.76
CA ASN A 43 5.71 -23.13 33.86
C ASN A 43 4.36 -23.80 34.17
N TYR A 44 3.83 -24.61 33.25
CA TYR A 44 2.46 -25.15 33.36
C TYR A 44 2.33 -26.64 33.00
N CYS A 45 3.43 -27.36 32.75
CA CYS A 45 3.44 -28.80 32.51
C CYS A 45 4.24 -29.58 33.57
N LEU A 46 3.91 -29.32 34.84
CA LEU A 46 4.61 -29.88 36.00
C LEU A 46 4.20 -31.34 36.28
N ASP A 47 2.95 -31.72 36.01
CA ASP A 47 2.49 -33.09 36.26
C ASP A 47 3.02 -34.07 35.20
N LYS A 48 3.08 -35.36 35.55
CA LYS A 48 3.54 -36.42 34.64
C LYS A 48 2.64 -36.61 33.41
N ASP A 49 1.35 -36.32 33.56
CA ASP A 49 0.35 -36.44 32.49
C ASP A 49 0.16 -35.14 31.70
N ASP A 50 0.80 -34.04 32.10
CA ASP A 50 0.73 -32.79 31.37
C ASP A 50 1.44 -32.87 30.03
N ARG A 51 0.76 -32.37 29.00
CA ARG A 51 1.23 -32.39 27.61
C ARG A 51 0.78 -31.15 26.87
N VAL A 52 1.59 -30.73 25.90
CA VAL A 52 1.31 -29.61 25.00
C VAL A 52 1.17 -30.13 23.57
N LEU A 53 0.12 -29.72 22.88
CA LEU A 53 -0.10 -29.98 21.47
C LEU A 53 -0.05 -28.67 20.68
N MET A 54 0.80 -28.61 19.67
CA MET A 54 0.70 -27.61 18.61
C MET A 54 0.13 -28.25 17.35
N VAL A 55 -1.00 -27.72 16.87
CA VAL A 55 -1.67 -28.18 15.66
C VAL A 55 -1.58 -27.12 14.57
N THR A 56 -1.27 -27.57 13.34
CA THR A 56 -1.26 -26.72 12.15
C THR A 56 -2.22 -27.26 11.09
N TYR A 57 -2.81 -26.37 10.30
CA TYR A 57 -3.62 -26.76 9.14
C TYR A 57 -2.74 -27.20 7.94
N ASN A 58 -1.67 -26.45 7.61
CA ASN A 58 -0.81 -26.75 6.48
C ASN A 58 0.41 -27.63 6.88
N LYS A 59 0.73 -28.63 6.07
CA LYS A 59 1.94 -29.47 6.19
C LYS A 59 3.23 -28.67 5.97
N SER A 60 3.25 -27.74 5.00
CA SER A 60 4.46 -26.94 4.72
C SER A 60 4.83 -26.04 5.91
N LEU A 61 3.82 -25.50 6.61
CA LEU A 61 4.01 -24.69 7.82
C LEU A 61 4.55 -25.52 9.00
N LEU A 62 4.24 -26.82 9.06
CA LEU A 62 4.71 -27.71 10.13
C LEU A 62 6.25 -27.76 10.21
N ASN A 63 6.91 -27.85 9.06
CA ASN A 63 8.38 -27.90 9.00
C ASN A 63 8.99 -26.56 9.42
N TYR A 64 8.38 -25.45 9.00
CA TYR A 64 8.79 -24.12 9.44
C TYR A 64 8.67 -23.95 10.96
N ILE A 65 7.55 -24.36 11.54
CA ILE A 65 7.32 -24.28 12.99
C ILE A 65 8.36 -25.07 13.78
N LYS A 66 8.68 -26.30 13.33
CA LYS A 66 9.73 -27.11 13.96
C LYS A 66 11.08 -26.40 13.89
N TYR A 67 11.46 -25.90 12.72
CA TYR A 67 12.70 -25.15 12.55
C TYR A 67 12.78 -23.91 13.46
N VAL A 68 11.69 -23.14 13.57
CA VAL A 68 11.64 -21.97 14.46
C VAL A 68 11.72 -22.42 15.93
N TYR A 69 11.03 -23.49 16.30
CA TYR A 69 11.08 -24.04 17.65
C TYR A 69 12.50 -24.45 18.05
N ASP A 70 13.20 -25.18 17.18
CA ASP A 70 14.58 -25.62 17.42
C ASP A 70 15.51 -24.43 17.65
N LYS A 71 15.37 -23.36 16.84
CA LYS A 71 16.12 -22.11 17.04
C LYS A 71 15.80 -21.40 18.35
N VAL A 72 14.54 -21.41 18.78
CA VAL A 72 14.13 -20.79 20.05
C VAL A 72 14.69 -21.56 21.24
N GLN A 73 14.78 -22.89 21.14
CA GLN A 73 15.44 -23.72 22.14
C GLN A 73 16.94 -23.38 22.23
N GLU A 74 17.64 -23.32 21.10
CA GLU A 74 19.05 -22.92 21.06
C GLU A 74 19.28 -21.53 21.69
N GLU A 75 18.49 -20.51 21.35
CA GLU A 75 18.59 -19.16 21.93
C GLU A 75 18.37 -19.18 23.46
N GLN A 76 17.46 -20.02 23.97
CA GLN A 76 17.12 -20.11 25.40
C GLN A 76 18.15 -20.91 26.22
N GLU A 77 18.82 -21.90 25.61
CA GLU A 77 19.90 -22.66 26.25
C GLU A 77 21.12 -21.77 26.53
N PHE A 78 21.44 -20.83 25.64
CA PHE A 78 22.54 -19.86 25.85
C PHE A 78 22.26 -18.85 26.98
N GLU A 79 21.00 -18.59 27.32
CA GLU A 79 20.60 -17.58 28.31
C GLU A 79 20.35 -18.14 29.73
N ARG A 80 20.46 -19.46 29.97
CA ARG A 80 19.95 -20.04 31.23
C ARG A 80 20.90 -20.87 32.11
N ILE A 81 20.90 -20.45 33.37
CA ILE A 81 20.97 -21.26 34.60
C ILE A 81 19.51 -21.63 34.96
N SER A 82 18.94 -22.69 34.38
CA SER A 82 17.62 -23.23 34.79
C SER A 82 17.83 -24.51 35.60
N LEU A 83 17.16 -24.62 36.76
CA LEU A 83 17.23 -25.78 37.66
C LEU A 83 16.45 -27.01 37.16
N PHE A 84 15.68 -26.87 36.07
CA PHE A 84 14.86 -27.95 35.51
C PHE A 84 15.08 -28.07 34.00
N GLU A 85 15.33 -29.29 33.53
CA GLU A 85 15.42 -29.65 32.11
C GLU A 85 14.03 -29.62 31.46
N ILE A 86 13.94 -29.08 30.24
CA ILE A 86 12.71 -29.08 29.45
C ILE A 86 12.46 -30.50 28.93
N ASP A 87 11.37 -31.14 29.40
CA ASP A 87 10.96 -32.45 28.90
C ASP A 87 10.23 -32.32 27.55
N ASN A 88 11.01 -32.28 26.47
CA ASN A 88 10.50 -32.23 25.10
C ASN A 88 9.63 -33.45 24.72
N SER A 89 9.62 -34.54 25.51
CA SER A 89 8.74 -35.70 25.25
C SER A 89 7.25 -35.40 25.52
N LYS A 90 6.96 -34.29 26.23
CA LYS A 90 5.60 -33.80 26.51
C LYS A 90 5.02 -32.91 25.40
N LEU A 91 5.81 -32.59 24.37
CA LEU A 91 5.39 -31.74 23.25
C LEU A 91 5.10 -32.58 21.99
N ASP A 92 3.91 -32.40 21.43
CA ASP A 92 3.54 -32.91 20.12
C ASP A 92 3.30 -31.74 19.15
N ILE A 93 4.08 -31.64 18.07
CA ILE A 93 3.82 -30.69 16.96
C ILE A 93 3.35 -31.49 15.74
N LYS A 94 2.08 -31.35 15.36
CA LYS A 94 1.43 -32.18 14.34
C LYS A 94 0.57 -31.37 13.39
N ASN A 95 0.42 -31.86 12.17
CA ASN A 95 -0.64 -31.43 11.27
C ASN A 95 -1.98 -32.07 11.70
N ILE A 96 -3.09 -31.31 11.64
CA ILE A 96 -4.41 -31.79 12.10
C ILE A 96 -4.85 -33.06 11.38
N ASP A 97 -4.67 -33.14 10.07
CA ASP A 97 -5.14 -34.27 9.27
C ASP A 97 -4.29 -35.52 9.50
N ALA A 98 -2.98 -35.34 9.67
CA ALA A 98 -2.08 -36.43 10.07
C ALA A 98 -2.43 -36.96 11.47
N LEU A 99 -2.82 -36.07 12.39
CA LEU A 99 -3.28 -36.45 13.71
C LEU A 99 -4.60 -37.23 13.63
N MET A 100 -5.61 -36.71 12.92
CA MET A 100 -6.89 -37.41 12.71
C MET A 100 -6.71 -38.76 12.02
N PHE A 101 -5.80 -38.86 11.05
CA PHE A 101 -5.49 -40.12 10.38
C PHE A 101 -4.98 -41.21 11.34
N SER A 102 -4.21 -40.83 12.38
CA SER A 102 -3.78 -41.80 13.40
C SER A 102 -4.96 -42.36 14.22
N TYR A 103 -5.97 -41.54 14.49
CA TYR A 103 -7.21 -41.95 15.17
C TYR A 103 -8.09 -42.80 14.28
N PHE A 104 -8.20 -42.46 12.99
CA PHE A 104 -8.88 -43.29 11.99
C PHE A 104 -8.27 -44.70 11.92
N ARG A 105 -6.93 -44.80 11.82
CA ARG A 105 -6.25 -46.09 11.82
C ARG A 105 -6.54 -46.90 13.08
N GLN A 106 -6.52 -46.25 14.25
CA GLN A 106 -6.85 -46.94 15.50
C GLN A 106 -8.30 -47.43 15.50
N TYR A 107 -9.25 -46.63 15.03
CA TYR A 107 -10.65 -47.05 14.91
C TYR A 107 -10.79 -48.29 14.01
N CYS A 108 -10.12 -48.29 12.86
CA CYS A 108 -10.12 -49.44 11.95
C CYS A 108 -9.54 -50.69 12.63
N LEU A 109 -8.43 -50.55 13.36
CA LEU A 109 -7.81 -51.66 14.09
C LEU A 109 -8.71 -52.18 15.22
N GLU A 110 -9.31 -51.31 16.04
CA GLU A 110 -10.17 -51.72 17.17
C GLU A 110 -11.47 -52.38 16.71
N ASN A 111 -11.97 -52.04 15.53
CA ASN A 111 -13.22 -52.57 14.98
C ASN A 111 -13.01 -53.60 13.85
N ASN A 112 -11.77 -54.06 13.61
CA ASN A 112 -11.40 -55.00 12.54
C ASN A 112 -11.91 -54.61 11.14
N LEU A 113 -11.80 -53.32 10.81
CA LEU A 113 -12.22 -52.77 9.51
C LEU A 113 -10.99 -52.60 8.60
N ASN A 114 -11.09 -53.07 7.35
CA ASN A 114 -10.04 -52.88 6.34
C ASN A 114 -10.32 -51.66 5.45
N LEU A 115 -10.59 -50.50 6.06
CA LEU A 115 -10.93 -49.28 5.32
C LEU A 115 -9.66 -48.55 4.87
N THR A 116 -9.68 -48.08 3.62
CA THR A 116 -8.60 -47.25 3.04
C THR A 116 -9.14 -45.92 2.54
N ILE A 117 -8.28 -44.89 2.53
CA ILE A 117 -8.67 -43.57 2.01
C ILE A 117 -8.45 -43.57 0.50
N GLU A 118 -9.48 -43.21 -0.26
CA GLU A 118 -9.36 -43.03 -1.70
C GLU A 118 -8.83 -41.62 -2.02
N GLY A 119 -7.66 -41.56 -2.66
CA GLY A 119 -7.00 -40.32 -3.06
C GLY A 119 -7.14 -39.98 -4.55
N SER A 120 -7.57 -40.93 -5.38
CA SER A 120 -7.70 -40.73 -6.82
C SER A 120 -8.95 -39.91 -7.15
N ARG A 121 -8.76 -38.65 -7.55
CA ARG A 121 -9.85 -37.77 -7.96
C ARG A 121 -10.67 -38.33 -9.12
N ALA A 122 -10.03 -39.01 -10.07
CA ALA A 122 -10.73 -39.68 -11.17
C ALA A 122 -11.65 -40.79 -10.66
N HIS A 123 -11.20 -41.55 -9.65
CA HIS A 123 -12.00 -42.60 -9.07
C HIS A 123 -13.18 -42.07 -8.24
N LEU A 124 -12.94 -41.06 -7.39
CA LEU A 124 -14.00 -40.37 -6.64
C LEU A 124 -15.07 -39.79 -7.57
N ASN A 125 -14.65 -39.15 -8.68
CA ASN A 125 -15.56 -38.64 -9.69
C ASN A 125 -16.43 -39.74 -10.31
N ASN A 126 -15.85 -40.89 -10.63
CA ASN A 126 -16.59 -42.02 -11.20
C ASN A 126 -17.63 -42.56 -10.21
N ILE A 127 -17.27 -42.72 -8.94
CA ILE A 127 -18.22 -43.16 -7.91
C ILE A 127 -19.33 -42.12 -7.73
N MET A 128 -18.99 -40.83 -7.70
CA MET A 128 -19.98 -39.76 -7.59
C MET A 128 -20.94 -39.75 -8.78
N LEU A 129 -20.46 -39.96 -10.02
CA LEU A 129 -21.32 -40.07 -11.19
C LEU A 129 -22.27 -41.28 -11.10
N LYS A 130 -21.82 -42.42 -10.57
CA LYS A 130 -22.69 -43.58 -10.30
C LYS A 130 -23.78 -43.23 -9.28
N ALA A 131 -23.41 -42.58 -8.18
CA ALA A 131 -24.35 -42.13 -7.14
C ALA A 131 -25.39 -41.13 -7.68
N ILE A 132 -24.95 -40.15 -8.49
CA ILE A 132 -25.84 -39.21 -9.17
C ILE A 132 -26.82 -39.96 -10.08
N ALA A 133 -26.34 -40.90 -10.89
CA ALA A 133 -27.18 -41.67 -11.80
C ALA A 133 -28.21 -42.55 -11.06
N GLU A 134 -27.84 -43.10 -9.91
CA GLU A 134 -28.75 -43.88 -9.05
C GLU A 134 -29.88 -42.99 -8.49
N VAL A 135 -29.52 -41.87 -7.87
CA VAL A 135 -30.48 -40.98 -7.21
C VAL A 135 -31.35 -40.25 -8.22
N ARG A 136 -30.82 -39.92 -9.41
CA ARG A 136 -31.58 -39.28 -10.49
C ARG A 136 -32.83 -40.09 -10.89
N LYS A 137 -32.81 -41.42 -10.78
CA LYS A 137 -34.00 -42.27 -11.04
C LYS A 137 -35.20 -41.94 -10.13
N LYS A 138 -34.94 -41.41 -8.93
CA LYS A 138 -35.98 -41.02 -7.96
C LYS A 138 -36.26 -39.51 -7.95
N PHE A 139 -35.38 -38.73 -8.56
CA PHE A 139 -35.39 -37.26 -8.56
C PHE A 139 -35.18 -36.73 -9.98
N GLU A 140 -35.97 -37.22 -10.94
CA GLU A 140 -35.85 -36.87 -12.36
C GLU A 140 -36.07 -35.38 -12.64
N ASP A 141 -36.85 -34.72 -11.78
CA ASP A 141 -37.19 -33.30 -11.83
C ASP A 141 -36.05 -32.37 -11.37
N VAL A 142 -35.04 -32.92 -10.68
CA VAL A 142 -33.94 -32.14 -10.12
C VAL A 142 -32.83 -31.98 -11.16
N LYS A 143 -32.87 -30.87 -11.91
CA LYS A 143 -31.88 -30.49 -12.94
C LYS A 143 -30.43 -30.43 -12.43
N LEU A 144 -30.23 -30.30 -11.12
CA LEU A 144 -28.88 -30.27 -10.54
C LEU A 144 -28.16 -31.63 -10.64
N LEU A 145 -28.89 -32.74 -10.71
CA LEU A 145 -28.34 -34.11 -10.78
C LEU A 145 -27.82 -34.48 -12.18
N GLU A 146 -26.89 -33.66 -12.67
CA GLU A 146 -26.24 -33.82 -13.97
C GLU A 146 -24.72 -33.84 -13.82
N SER A 147 -24.04 -34.49 -14.77
CA SER A 147 -22.57 -34.60 -14.79
C SER A 147 -21.88 -33.23 -14.91
N SER A 148 -22.54 -32.25 -15.52
CA SER A 148 -22.10 -30.85 -15.61
C SER A 148 -21.91 -30.19 -14.24
N ASN A 149 -22.70 -30.60 -13.23
CA ASN A 149 -22.68 -30.06 -11.88
C ASN A 149 -21.84 -30.89 -10.90
N LEU A 150 -21.05 -31.85 -11.39
CA LEU A 150 -20.27 -32.78 -10.57
C LEU A 150 -19.41 -32.07 -9.52
N ASN A 151 -18.67 -31.04 -9.91
CA ASN A 151 -17.79 -30.29 -9.00
C ASN A 151 -18.59 -29.60 -7.88
N PHE A 152 -19.72 -28.98 -8.23
CA PHE A 152 -20.60 -28.34 -7.24
C PHE A 152 -21.14 -29.36 -6.24
N ILE A 153 -21.64 -30.51 -6.71
CA ILE A 153 -22.20 -31.56 -5.85
C ILE A 153 -21.11 -32.12 -4.92
N MET A 154 -19.90 -32.38 -5.44
CA MET A 154 -18.75 -32.81 -4.64
C MET A 154 -18.38 -31.79 -3.56
N GLU A 155 -18.35 -30.50 -3.90
CA GLU A 155 -18.06 -29.42 -2.95
C GLU A 155 -19.16 -29.27 -1.89
N GLU A 156 -20.43 -29.41 -2.26
CA GLU A 156 -21.56 -29.36 -1.34
C GLU A 156 -21.54 -30.55 -0.38
N ILE A 157 -21.32 -31.77 -0.88
CA ILE A 157 -21.23 -32.97 -0.06
C ILE A 157 -20.04 -32.88 0.91
N GLY A 158 -18.89 -32.41 0.44
CA GLY A 158 -17.75 -32.14 1.31
C GLY A 158 -18.10 -31.16 2.43
N TRP A 159 -18.82 -30.07 2.10
CA TRP A 159 -19.28 -29.10 3.09
C TRP A 159 -20.26 -29.70 4.12
N ILE A 160 -21.22 -30.52 3.67
CA ILE A 160 -22.17 -31.24 4.55
C ILE A 160 -21.39 -32.07 5.59
N LYS A 161 -20.43 -32.87 5.12
CA LYS A 161 -19.60 -33.73 5.98
C LYS A 161 -18.69 -32.91 6.91
N ALA A 162 -18.01 -31.88 6.40
CA ALA A 162 -17.12 -31.02 7.18
C ALA A 162 -17.85 -30.20 8.27
N CYS A 163 -19.12 -29.86 8.03
CA CYS A 163 -19.99 -29.23 9.02
C CYS A 163 -20.76 -30.23 9.89
N LYS A 164 -20.56 -31.53 9.67
CA LYS A 164 -21.17 -32.64 10.42
C LYS A 164 -22.71 -32.61 10.40
N TYR A 165 -23.30 -32.35 9.23
CA TYR A 165 -24.74 -32.53 9.02
C TYR A 165 -24.98 -33.97 8.61
N LEU A 166 -25.18 -34.85 9.60
CA LEU A 166 -25.27 -36.30 9.40
C LEU A 166 -26.71 -36.75 9.16
N HIS A 167 -27.68 -35.88 9.44
CA HIS A 167 -29.10 -36.13 9.19
C HIS A 167 -29.65 -35.14 8.17
N GLU A 168 -30.58 -35.63 7.35
CA GLU A 168 -31.18 -34.85 6.27
C GLU A 168 -31.87 -33.58 6.82
N GLU A 169 -32.56 -33.69 7.95
CA GLU A 169 -33.23 -32.57 8.62
C GLU A 169 -32.27 -31.43 9.02
N GLU A 170 -31.04 -31.75 9.43
CA GLU A 170 -30.03 -30.75 9.79
C GLU A 170 -29.60 -29.96 8.55
N TYR A 171 -29.32 -30.68 7.45
CA TYR A 171 -28.94 -30.08 6.18
C TYR A 171 -30.09 -29.29 5.54
N GLN A 172 -31.33 -29.72 5.74
CA GLN A 172 -32.50 -29.01 5.22
C GLN A 172 -32.72 -27.66 5.92
N ASN A 173 -32.45 -27.57 7.22
CA ASN A 173 -32.72 -26.40 8.04
C ASN A 173 -31.56 -25.39 8.14
N VAL A 174 -30.32 -25.84 7.92
CA VAL A 174 -29.14 -24.98 8.06
C VAL A 174 -29.13 -23.82 7.07
N ASP A 175 -28.73 -22.64 7.55
CA ASP A 175 -28.32 -21.53 6.70
C ASP A 175 -26.98 -21.82 6.02
N ARG A 176 -26.98 -21.72 4.69
CA ARG A 176 -25.76 -21.77 3.86
C ARG A 176 -25.09 -20.39 3.90
N LEU A 177 -24.60 -20.00 5.08
CA LEU A 177 -23.90 -18.72 5.29
C LEU A 177 -22.55 -18.74 4.55
N GLY A 178 -22.25 -17.65 3.83
CA GLY A 178 -21.14 -17.60 2.87
C GLY A 178 -21.50 -18.14 1.48
N ARG A 179 -22.77 -18.41 1.16
CA ARG A 179 -23.27 -18.69 -0.20
C ARG A 179 -24.65 -18.07 -0.40
N MET A 180 -24.81 -16.85 0.13
CA MET A 180 -26.03 -16.07 0.06
C MET A 180 -25.72 -14.74 -0.61
N ALA A 181 -26.35 -14.47 -1.75
CA ALA A 181 -26.63 -13.12 -2.19
C ALA A 181 -28.04 -13.05 -2.81
N ASN A 182 -28.49 -11.83 -3.08
CA ASN A 182 -29.88 -11.38 -3.02
C ASN A 182 -30.85 -11.96 -4.06
N GLN A 183 -32.15 -11.77 -3.76
CA GLN A 183 -33.32 -12.30 -4.45
C GLN A 183 -33.54 -11.72 -5.87
N THR A 184 -32.75 -12.05 -6.89
CA THR A 184 -33.17 -11.75 -8.27
C THR A 184 -32.48 -12.67 -9.30
N GLY A 185 -33.20 -13.66 -9.84
CA GLY A 185 -32.85 -14.27 -11.13
C GLY A 185 -32.83 -15.80 -11.20
N ASP A 186 -33.25 -16.33 -12.34
CA ASP A 186 -33.62 -17.73 -12.61
C ASP A 186 -32.41 -18.59 -13.08
N GLY A 187 -31.33 -18.60 -12.29
CA GLY A 187 -30.20 -19.55 -12.37
C GLY A 187 -30.38 -20.73 -11.40
N PRO A 188 -29.43 -21.69 -11.22
CA PRO A 188 -29.62 -22.78 -10.27
C PRO A 188 -29.80 -22.22 -8.87
N GLN A 189 -31.09 -22.17 -8.48
CA GLN A 189 -31.62 -21.44 -7.34
C GLN A 189 -30.73 -21.60 -6.12
N LYS A 190 -30.59 -20.52 -5.35
CA LYS A 190 -30.42 -20.56 -3.89
C LYS A 190 -31.02 -21.88 -3.37
N LEU A 191 -30.18 -22.84 -2.96
CA LEU A 191 -30.68 -24.14 -2.48
C LEU A 191 -31.62 -23.86 -1.32
N LEU A 192 -32.93 -23.85 -1.59
CA LEU A 192 -33.92 -23.42 -0.63
C LEU A 192 -33.89 -24.39 0.54
N LYS A 193 -34.07 -23.86 1.76
CA LYS A 193 -34.27 -24.71 2.93
C LYS A 193 -35.50 -25.60 2.67
N ASN A 194 -35.47 -26.81 3.20
CA ASN A 194 -36.56 -27.77 3.05
C ASN A 194 -36.96 -28.03 1.58
N SER A 195 -35.98 -28.09 0.67
CA SER A 195 -36.21 -28.31 -0.76
C SER A 195 -35.95 -29.76 -1.19
N ARG A 196 -36.66 -30.18 -2.23
CA ARG A 196 -36.44 -31.46 -2.91
C ARG A 196 -35.01 -31.57 -3.47
N THR A 197 -34.43 -30.46 -3.92
CA THR A 197 -33.04 -30.38 -4.38
C THR A 197 -32.04 -30.69 -3.25
N ARG A 198 -32.21 -30.11 -2.06
CA ARG A 198 -31.36 -30.45 -0.90
C ARG A 198 -31.52 -31.92 -0.50
N SER A 199 -32.75 -32.43 -0.50
CA SER A 199 -33.02 -33.85 -0.21
C SER A 199 -32.26 -34.74 -1.21
N ALA A 200 -32.36 -34.43 -2.50
CA ALA A 200 -31.65 -35.14 -3.55
C ALA A 200 -30.12 -35.13 -3.35
N ILE A 201 -29.52 -33.97 -3.06
CA ILE A 201 -28.06 -33.87 -2.78
C ILE A 201 -27.67 -34.73 -1.57
N PHE A 202 -28.48 -34.71 -0.51
CA PHE A 202 -28.24 -35.54 0.68
C PHE A 202 -28.34 -37.03 0.34
N LYS A 203 -29.31 -37.45 -0.47
CA LYS A 203 -29.41 -38.83 -0.97
C LYS A 203 -28.22 -39.21 -1.86
N VAL A 204 -27.71 -38.29 -2.68
CA VAL A 204 -26.47 -38.52 -3.44
C VAL A 204 -25.29 -38.76 -2.51
N MET A 205 -25.17 -37.99 -1.42
CA MET A 205 -24.13 -38.25 -0.41
C MET A 205 -24.25 -39.64 0.21
N GLU A 206 -25.45 -40.06 0.61
CA GLU A 206 -25.69 -41.38 1.19
C GLU A 206 -25.28 -42.49 0.21
N ALA A 207 -25.73 -42.40 -1.05
CA ALA A 207 -25.38 -43.35 -2.11
C ALA A 207 -23.88 -43.36 -2.40
N TYR A 208 -23.25 -42.18 -2.52
CA TYR A 208 -21.82 -42.03 -2.75
C TYR A 208 -20.99 -42.69 -1.63
N ASN A 209 -21.36 -42.47 -0.37
CA ASN A 209 -20.71 -43.10 0.77
C ASN A 209 -20.91 -44.62 0.78
N HIS A 210 -22.09 -45.09 0.36
CA HIS A 210 -22.39 -46.51 0.24
C HIS A 210 -21.48 -47.18 -0.79
N HIS A 211 -21.43 -46.65 -2.02
CA HIS A 211 -20.56 -47.16 -3.10
C HIS A 211 -19.08 -47.16 -2.72
N LEU A 212 -18.59 -46.13 -2.01
CA LEU A 212 -17.22 -46.13 -1.48
C LEU A 212 -16.98 -47.27 -0.48
N ARG A 213 -17.92 -47.47 0.44
CA ARG A 213 -17.80 -48.51 1.48
C ARG A 213 -17.89 -49.93 0.92
N GLU A 214 -18.63 -50.16 -0.17
CA GLU A 214 -18.62 -51.46 -0.88
C GLU A 214 -17.22 -51.85 -1.36
N GLU A 215 -16.40 -50.86 -1.73
CA GLU A 215 -15.00 -51.07 -2.09
C GLU A 215 -14.04 -51.03 -0.88
N ASN A 216 -14.55 -51.03 0.36
CA ASN A 216 -13.79 -50.81 1.59
C ASN A 216 -12.99 -49.49 1.57
N LYS A 217 -13.54 -48.46 0.94
CA LYS A 217 -12.94 -47.14 0.82
C LYS A 217 -13.78 -46.09 1.56
N VAL A 218 -13.09 -45.03 1.94
CA VAL A 218 -13.69 -43.81 2.49
C VAL A 218 -13.05 -42.60 1.83
N ASP A 219 -13.79 -41.50 1.74
CA ASP A 219 -13.16 -40.24 1.37
C ASP A 219 -12.49 -39.56 2.58
N PHE A 220 -11.85 -38.43 2.32
CA PHE A 220 -11.14 -37.68 3.34
C PHE A 220 -12.05 -37.15 4.48
N TYR A 221 -13.29 -36.79 4.17
CA TYR A 221 -14.23 -36.25 5.16
C TYR A 221 -14.86 -37.36 6.02
N ASP A 222 -15.13 -38.51 5.41
CA ASP A 222 -15.56 -39.71 6.13
C ASP A 222 -14.47 -40.18 7.10
N MET A 223 -13.19 -40.15 6.68
CA MET A 223 -12.06 -40.40 7.57
C MET A 223 -12.06 -39.46 8.77
N ALA A 224 -12.28 -38.16 8.53
CA ALA A 224 -12.31 -37.15 9.59
C ALA A 224 -13.46 -37.39 10.59
N LEU A 225 -14.64 -37.78 10.11
CA LEU A 225 -15.79 -38.13 10.95
C LEU A 225 -15.51 -39.37 11.83
N ILE A 226 -14.92 -40.42 11.25
CA ILE A 226 -14.54 -41.64 11.96
C ILE A 226 -13.44 -41.34 13.01
N ALA A 227 -12.45 -40.52 12.66
CA ALA A 227 -11.42 -40.09 13.59
C ALA A 227 -12.00 -39.31 14.78
N LEU A 228 -12.98 -38.45 14.54
CA LEU A 228 -13.72 -37.74 15.60
C LEU A 228 -14.46 -38.70 16.53
N GLU A 229 -15.13 -39.71 15.97
CA GLU A 229 -15.82 -40.74 16.75
C GLU A 229 -14.83 -41.47 17.68
N GLN A 230 -13.68 -41.90 17.15
CA GLN A 230 -12.64 -42.53 17.97
C GLN A 230 -12.11 -41.62 19.07
N ALA A 231 -11.85 -40.34 18.74
CA ALA A 231 -11.35 -39.38 19.73
C ALA A 231 -12.34 -39.14 20.88
N LYS A 232 -13.65 -39.11 20.58
CA LYS A 232 -14.70 -39.00 21.60
C LYS A 232 -14.84 -40.26 22.44
N ARG A 233 -14.74 -41.44 21.82
CA ARG A 233 -14.87 -42.73 22.50
C ARG A 233 -13.67 -43.02 23.39
N LYS A 234 -12.47 -42.93 22.82
CA LYS A 234 -11.21 -43.36 23.46
C LYS A 234 -10.04 -42.56 22.89
N PRO A 235 -9.73 -41.39 23.48
CA PRO A 235 -8.63 -40.56 22.99
C PRO A 235 -7.28 -41.28 23.16
N ILE A 236 -6.41 -41.25 22.14
CA ILE A 236 -5.04 -41.81 22.22
C ILE A 236 -4.22 -41.07 23.28
N LYS A 237 -4.32 -39.74 23.24
CA LYS A 237 -3.66 -38.81 24.16
C LYS A 237 -4.62 -37.67 24.48
N LYS A 238 -4.56 -37.20 25.71
CA LYS A 238 -5.13 -35.90 26.10
C LYS A 238 -4.01 -34.88 26.29
N TYR A 239 -4.35 -33.61 26.10
CA TYR A 239 -3.42 -32.50 26.19
C TYR A 239 -3.95 -31.45 27.15
N THR A 240 -3.09 -30.97 28.04
CA THR A 240 -3.40 -29.92 29.00
C THR A 240 -3.45 -28.57 28.30
N HIS A 241 -2.50 -28.32 27.38
CA HIS A 241 -2.50 -27.12 26.56
C HIS A 241 -2.51 -27.46 25.07
N ILE A 242 -3.38 -26.80 24.31
CA ILE A 242 -3.44 -26.92 22.85
C ILE A 242 -3.27 -25.54 22.23
N ILE A 243 -2.37 -25.42 21.27
CA ILE A 243 -2.22 -24.25 20.41
C ILE A 243 -2.58 -24.65 18.99
N SER A 244 -3.56 -23.97 18.39
CA SER A 244 -3.98 -24.22 17.01
C SER A 244 -3.67 -23.00 16.15
N ASP A 245 -2.73 -23.15 15.21
CA ASP A 245 -2.42 -22.13 14.21
C ASP A 245 -3.28 -22.29 12.95
N GLU A 246 -3.45 -21.20 12.19
CA GLU A 246 -4.32 -21.13 11.01
C GLU A 246 -5.75 -21.63 11.28
N SER A 247 -6.27 -21.37 12.49
CA SER A 247 -7.55 -21.93 12.96
C SER A 247 -8.76 -21.47 12.14
N GLN A 248 -8.65 -20.37 11.39
CA GLN A 248 -9.65 -19.88 10.43
C GLN A 248 -9.88 -20.79 9.22
N ASP A 249 -9.10 -21.84 9.03
CA ASP A 249 -9.31 -22.84 7.96
C ASP A 249 -9.94 -24.14 8.48
N LEU A 250 -10.06 -24.30 9.80
CA LEU A 250 -10.54 -25.54 10.38
C LEU A 250 -12.03 -25.76 10.14
N THR A 251 -12.37 -26.99 9.80
CA THR A 251 -13.75 -27.48 9.71
C THR A 251 -14.36 -27.66 11.10
N ARG A 252 -15.69 -27.77 11.18
CA ARG A 252 -16.37 -28.06 12.46
C ARG A 252 -15.91 -29.39 13.05
N VAL A 253 -15.76 -30.42 12.20
CA VAL A 253 -15.31 -31.75 12.62
C VAL A 253 -13.91 -31.68 13.23
N GLN A 254 -12.98 -30.93 12.63
CA GLN A 254 -11.63 -30.73 13.18
C GLN A 254 -11.65 -29.94 14.51
N LEU A 255 -12.51 -28.92 14.64
CA LEU A 255 -12.67 -28.18 15.90
C LEU A 255 -13.25 -29.06 17.03
N GLU A 256 -14.28 -29.86 16.74
CA GLU A 256 -14.81 -30.84 17.70
C GLU A 256 -13.78 -31.92 18.05
N PHE A 257 -12.91 -32.29 17.10
CA PHE A 257 -11.83 -33.23 17.34
C PHE A 257 -10.81 -32.65 18.32
N ILE A 258 -10.35 -31.42 18.08
CA ILE A 258 -9.45 -30.70 19.02
C ILE A 258 -10.08 -30.63 20.42
N TYR A 259 -11.36 -30.27 20.51
CA TYR A 259 -12.08 -30.21 21.79
C TYR A 259 -12.06 -31.57 22.53
N SER A 260 -12.18 -32.68 21.80
CA SER A 260 -12.18 -34.04 22.37
C SER A 260 -10.81 -34.46 22.92
N LEU A 261 -9.73 -33.80 22.50
CA LEU A 261 -8.37 -34.06 22.98
C LEU A 261 -7.98 -33.22 24.20
N CYS A 262 -8.79 -32.23 24.58
CA CYS A 262 -8.53 -31.40 25.73
C CYS A 262 -8.60 -32.21 27.03
N ASN A 263 -7.66 -31.94 27.94
CA ASN A 263 -7.75 -32.38 29.33
C ASN A 263 -8.66 -31.43 30.11
N ASN A 264 -9.38 -31.93 31.11
CA ASN A 264 -10.34 -31.13 31.89
C ASN A 264 -9.74 -30.60 33.20
N LYS A 265 -8.45 -30.23 33.21
CA LYS A 265 -7.79 -29.63 34.37
C LYS A 265 -8.16 -28.14 34.46
N GLU A 266 -8.17 -27.56 35.66
CA GLU A 266 -8.53 -26.15 35.88
C GLU A 266 -7.61 -25.17 35.12
N TYR A 267 -6.35 -25.57 34.90
CA TYR A 267 -5.35 -24.78 34.19
C TYR A 267 -5.18 -25.19 32.72
N SER A 268 -6.00 -26.11 32.20
CA SER A 268 -5.99 -26.45 30.78
C SER A 268 -6.31 -25.22 29.93
N SER A 269 -5.69 -25.14 28.75
CA SER A 269 -5.97 -24.02 27.85
C SER A 269 -5.96 -24.40 26.37
N VAL A 270 -6.83 -23.77 25.61
CA VAL A 270 -6.82 -23.82 24.15
C VAL A 270 -6.60 -22.42 23.60
N LEU A 271 -5.53 -22.23 22.86
CA LEU A 271 -5.20 -20.99 22.18
C LEU A 271 -5.42 -21.16 20.68
N PHE A 272 -6.39 -20.45 20.14
CA PHE A 272 -6.58 -20.33 18.70
C PHE A 272 -5.81 -19.12 18.18
N VAL A 273 -5.12 -19.31 17.07
CA VAL A 273 -4.44 -18.25 16.34
C VAL A 273 -5.08 -18.17 14.95
N ALA A 274 -5.61 -17.00 14.60
CA ALA A 274 -6.46 -16.84 13.41
C ALA A 274 -6.22 -15.54 12.64
N ASP A 275 -6.50 -15.59 11.34
CA ASP A 275 -6.56 -14.44 10.43
C ASP A 275 -7.67 -14.63 9.40
N THR A 276 -8.87 -14.13 9.69
CA THR A 276 -10.06 -14.38 8.84
C THR A 276 -9.94 -13.77 7.45
N ALA A 277 -9.10 -12.75 7.26
CA ALA A 277 -8.79 -12.21 5.93
C ALA A 277 -8.07 -13.24 5.04
N GLN A 278 -7.37 -14.20 5.65
CA GLN A 278 -6.69 -15.28 4.93
C GLN A 278 -7.50 -16.58 4.85
N SER A 279 -8.76 -16.61 5.29
CA SER A 279 -9.61 -17.80 5.16
C SER A 279 -10.01 -18.00 3.69
N ILE A 280 -9.34 -18.94 3.01
CA ILE A 280 -9.51 -19.21 1.56
C ILE A 280 -10.21 -20.54 1.28
N TYR A 281 -10.42 -21.39 2.29
CA TYR A 281 -11.04 -22.71 2.12
C TYR A 281 -12.56 -22.67 2.38
N PRO A 282 -13.39 -23.16 1.44
CA PRO A 282 -14.85 -23.01 1.51
C PRO A 282 -15.53 -23.84 2.60
N GLN A 283 -14.80 -24.77 3.23
CA GLN A 283 -15.32 -25.65 4.27
C GLN A 283 -14.92 -25.22 5.68
N SER A 284 -14.23 -24.08 5.79
CA SER A 284 -13.93 -23.50 7.08
C SER A 284 -15.22 -23.22 7.86
N TRP A 285 -15.19 -23.48 9.15
CA TRP A 285 -16.31 -23.19 10.04
C TRP A 285 -16.45 -21.70 10.36
N LEU A 286 -15.35 -20.96 10.38
CA LEU A 286 -15.28 -19.58 10.87
C LEU A 286 -15.62 -18.60 9.74
N VAL A 287 -16.93 -18.42 9.55
CA VAL A 287 -17.55 -17.49 8.59
C VAL A 287 -18.62 -16.66 9.29
N LYS A 288 -19.09 -15.57 8.67
CA LYS A 288 -20.13 -14.68 9.22
C LYS A 288 -21.30 -15.47 9.84
N GLY A 289 -21.54 -15.28 11.14
CA GLY A 289 -22.57 -15.98 11.92
C GLY A 289 -22.17 -17.31 12.56
N ARG A 290 -20.94 -17.81 12.34
CA ARG A 290 -20.40 -19.01 12.98
C ARG A 290 -19.12 -18.69 13.73
N SER A 291 -19.10 -18.95 15.03
CA SER A 291 -17.96 -18.64 15.91
C SER A 291 -17.43 -19.89 16.59
N PHE A 292 -16.27 -19.78 17.24
CA PHE A 292 -15.74 -20.85 18.10
C PHE A 292 -16.71 -21.27 19.21
N SER A 293 -17.52 -20.34 19.72
CA SER A 293 -18.48 -20.61 20.78
C SER A 293 -19.62 -21.53 20.34
N SER A 294 -19.95 -21.59 19.05
CA SER A 294 -20.95 -22.55 18.55
C SER A 294 -20.46 -24.00 18.56
N VAL A 295 -19.15 -24.22 18.73
CA VAL A 295 -18.52 -25.55 18.87
C VAL A 295 -18.15 -25.86 20.33
N GLY A 296 -18.48 -24.96 21.27
CA GLY A 296 -18.26 -25.17 22.71
C GLY A 296 -17.04 -24.44 23.29
N PHE A 297 -16.32 -23.64 22.50
CA PHE A 297 -15.19 -22.85 23.00
C PHE A 297 -15.66 -21.47 23.52
N ASP A 298 -15.66 -21.30 24.85
CA ASP A 298 -15.87 -20.00 25.49
C ASP A 298 -14.65 -19.06 25.37
N ILE A 299 -14.69 -18.14 24.40
CA ILE A 299 -13.65 -17.15 24.11
C ILE A 299 -14.04 -15.74 24.61
N LYS A 300 -15.22 -15.58 25.23
CA LYS A 300 -15.78 -14.26 25.53
C LYS A 300 -14.85 -13.44 26.44
N GLY A 301 -14.45 -12.26 25.97
CA GLY A 301 -13.51 -11.38 26.68
C GLY A 301 -12.05 -11.83 26.70
N ARG A 302 -11.69 -12.92 25.99
CA ARG A 302 -10.33 -13.49 25.93
C ARG A 302 -9.76 -13.48 24.50
N SER A 303 -10.14 -12.48 23.72
CA SER A 303 -9.61 -12.23 22.37
C SER A 303 -8.62 -11.06 22.39
N THR A 304 -7.43 -11.26 21.80
CA THR A 304 -6.44 -10.21 21.59
C THR A 304 -6.20 -10.00 20.10
N ALA A 305 -6.04 -8.75 19.66
CA ALA A 305 -5.78 -8.40 18.27
C ALA A 305 -4.34 -7.91 18.07
N LEU A 306 -3.64 -8.48 17.08
CA LEU A 306 -2.33 -8.03 16.60
C LEU A 306 -2.51 -7.28 15.27
N ALA A 307 -2.58 -5.96 15.35
CA ALA A 307 -2.82 -5.09 14.19
C ALA A 307 -1.55 -4.67 13.43
N LYS A 308 -0.37 -4.80 14.04
CA LYS A 308 0.91 -4.39 13.45
C LYS A 308 1.48 -5.48 12.55
N ASN A 309 1.89 -5.11 11.34
CA ASN A 309 2.59 -5.99 10.39
C ASN A 309 4.11 -5.76 10.50
N TYR A 310 4.87 -6.83 10.71
CA TYR A 310 6.33 -6.82 10.86
C TYR A 310 7.07 -7.47 9.68
N ARG A 311 6.33 -8.06 8.75
CA ARG A 311 6.85 -8.94 7.71
C ARG A 311 6.92 -8.23 6.36
N THR A 312 5.77 -7.72 5.93
CA THR A 312 5.55 -7.17 4.60
C THR A 312 5.77 -5.67 4.66
N THR A 313 6.31 -5.10 3.58
CA THR A 313 6.49 -3.64 3.49
C THR A 313 5.14 -2.92 3.57
N THR A 314 5.18 -1.71 4.11
CA THR A 314 4.01 -0.83 4.23
C THR A 314 3.29 -0.70 2.89
N GLN A 315 4.05 -0.48 1.82
CA GLN A 315 3.54 -0.26 0.46
C GLN A 315 2.83 -1.50 -0.12
N ILE A 316 3.38 -2.71 0.08
CA ILE A 316 2.72 -3.94 -0.37
C ILE A 316 1.45 -4.19 0.46
N ALA A 317 1.51 -3.97 1.77
CA ALA A 317 0.37 -4.16 2.65
C ALA A 317 -0.79 -3.20 2.32
N GLU A 318 -0.50 -1.93 2.03
CA GLU A 318 -1.49 -0.93 1.60
C GLU A 318 -2.13 -1.33 0.26
N ALA A 319 -1.34 -1.72 -0.73
CA ALA A 319 -1.86 -2.15 -2.03
C ALA A 319 -2.77 -3.39 -1.88
N ALA A 320 -2.32 -4.41 -1.14
CA ALA A 320 -3.11 -5.61 -0.88
C ALA A 320 -4.37 -5.31 -0.08
N TYR A 321 -4.31 -4.40 0.89
CA TYR A 321 -5.48 -4.01 1.67
C TYR A 321 -6.50 -3.22 0.85
N SER A 322 -6.06 -2.36 -0.08
CA SER A 322 -6.97 -1.63 -0.98
C SER A 322 -7.83 -2.54 -1.86
N LEU A 323 -7.33 -3.75 -2.18
CA LEU A 323 -8.10 -4.81 -2.84
C LEU A 323 -9.24 -5.33 -1.94
N LEU A 324 -8.98 -5.54 -0.65
CA LEU A 324 -9.98 -6.07 0.29
C LEU A 324 -11.05 -5.04 0.65
N GLU A 325 -10.73 -3.74 0.68
CA GLU A 325 -11.70 -2.68 1.01
C GLU A 325 -12.90 -2.63 0.04
N LYS A 326 -12.77 -3.21 -1.15
CA LYS A 326 -13.88 -3.33 -2.12
C LYS A 326 -14.89 -4.42 -1.76
N ASP A 327 -14.68 -5.17 -0.68
CA ASP A 327 -15.54 -6.26 -0.24
C ASP A 327 -16.13 -6.00 1.17
N SER A 328 -17.42 -5.70 1.21
CA SER A 328 -18.14 -5.51 2.48
C SER A 328 -18.23 -6.81 3.30
N ASN A 329 -18.27 -7.97 2.65
CA ASN A 329 -18.33 -9.26 3.36
C ASN A 329 -17.05 -9.56 4.15
N ILE A 330 -15.92 -8.95 3.76
CA ILE A 330 -14.63 -9.10 4.44
C ILE A 330 -14.47 -8.02 5.50
N THR A 331 -14.75 -6.76 5.15
CA THR A 331 -14.51 -5.61 6.03
C THR A 331 -15.48 -5.54 7.22
N GLU A 332 -16.69 -6.10 7.09
CA GLU A 332 -17.67 -6.19 8.17
C GLU A 332 -17.54 -7.46 9.05
N ASP A 333 -16.55 -8.32 8.81
CA ASP A 333 -16.35 -9.53 9.62
C ASP A 333 -15.82 -9.18 11.02
N GLU A 334 -16.46 -9.71 12.08
CA GLU A 334 -16.13 -9.40 13.48
C GLU A 334 -14.68 -9.76 13.88
N ASN A 335 -14.08 -10.72 13.17
CA ASN A 335 -12.71 -11.17 13.39
C ASN A 335 -11.70 -10.48 12.45
N PHE A 336 -12.17 -9.65 11.52
CA PHE A 336 -11.31 -8.84 10.67
C PHE A 336 -10.56 -7.80 11.51
N VAL A 337 -9.27 -7.64 11.22
CA VAL A 337 -8.43 -6.64 11.87
C VAL A 337 -7.91 -5.71 10.79
N LYS A 338 -8.19 -4.41 10.92
CA LYS A 338 -7.62 -3.40 10.03
C LYS A 338 -6.12 -3.26 10.30
N PRO A 339 -5.24 -3.29 9.28
CA PRO A 339 -3.81 -3.09 9.48
C PRO A 339 -3.52 -1.70 10.06
N PHE A 340 -2.70 -1.65 11.11
CA PHE A 340 -2.12 -0.40 11.61
C PHE A 340 -0.66 -0.34 11.13
N LEU A 341 -0.30 0.73 10.43
CA LEU A 341 0.94 0.80 9.66
C LEU A 341 2.15 1.20 10.52
N ILE A 342 3.28 0.55 10.22
CA ILE A 342 4.69 0.99 10.22
C ILE A 342 5.63 0.17 11.12
N ASP A 343 6.61 -0.46 10.45
CA ASP A 343 8.02 -0.65 10.88
C ASP A 343 8.93 -0.93 9.64
N LYS A 344 8.43 -1.62 8.59
CA LYS A 344 9.19 -1.93 7.36
C LYS A 344 8.73 -1.11 6.15
N GLN A 345 9.63 -0.31 5.58
CA GLN A 345 9.41 0.47 4.35
C GLN A 345 10.05 -0.23 3.14
N GLY A 346 9.45 -0.07 1.96
CA GLY A 346 9.98 -0.61 0.70
C GLY A 346 9.34 0.06 -0.52
N SER A 347 9.31 -0.65 -1.65
CA SER A 347 8.70 -0.16 -2.88
C SER A 347 7.22 -0.59 -3.00
N TYR A 348 6.45 0.21 -3.75
CA TYR A 348 5.12 -0.20 -4.19
C TYR A 348 5.19 -1.41 -5.14
N PRO A 349 4.19 -2.30 -5.11
CA PRO A 349 4.10 -3.40 -6.06
C PRO A 349 4.16 -2.91 -7.51
N ILE A 350 4.83 -3.69 -8.35
CA ILE A 350 4.93 -3.41 -9.78
C ILE A 350 3.90 -4.25 -10.52
N PHE A 351 3.13 -3.62 -11.41
CA PHE A 351 2.19 -4.33 -12.26
C PHE A 351 2.51 -4.10 -13.75
N ARG A 352 2.66 -5.18 -14.51
CA ARG A 352 2.96 -5.15 -15.95
C ARG A 352 1.97 -5.97 -16.76
N ILE A 353 1.61 -5.47 -17.93
CA ILE A 353 0.73 -6.13 -18.89
C ILE A 353 1.57 -6.46 -20.13
N PHE A 354 1.33 -7.62 -20.72
CA PHE A 354 2.01 -8.11 -21.91
C PHE A 354 0.99 -8.63 -22.93
N ASP A 355 1.32 -8.56 -24.21
CA ASP A 355 0.40 -9.03 -25.27
C ASP A 355 0.15 -10.55 -25.22
N ASN A 356 1.17 -11.30 -24.83
CA ASN A 356 1.15 -12.75 -24.81
C ASN A 356 2.04 -13.33 -23.71
N LYS A 357 1.84 -14.61 -23.45
CA LYS A 357 2.55 -15.38 -22.42
C LYS A 357 4.07 -15.42 -22.63
N GLU A 358 4.54 -15.45 -23.88
CA GLU A 358 5.98 -15.50 -24.15
C GLU A 358 6.69 -14.19 -23.77
N LYS A 359 6.09 -13.05 -24.09
CA LYS A 359 6.58 -11.73 -23.66
C LYS A 359 6.57 -11.60 -22.13
N GLU A 360 5.49 -12.06 -21.48
CA GLU A 360 5.41 -12.10 -20.02
C GLU A 360 6.53 -12.97 -19.42
N ALA A 361 6.72 -14.18 -19.93
CA ALA A 361 7.75 -15.09 -19.46
C ALA A 361 9.17 -14.54 -19.64
N ASN A 362 9.46 -13.95 -20.81
CA ASN A 362 10.76 -13.33 -21.09
C ASN A 362 11.06 -12.17 -20.12
N TYR A 363 10.05 -11.35 -19.80
CA TYR A 363 10.18 -10.31 -18.78
C TYR A 363 10.44 -10.89 -17.39
N VAL A 364 9.70 -11.94 -16.98
CA VAL A 364 9.91 -12.57 -15.67
C VAL A 364 11.31 -13.20 -15.58
N ILE A 365 11.80 -13.82 -16.65
CA ILE A 365 13.16 -14.38 -16.73
C ILE A 365 14.22 -13.27 -16.59
N SER A 366 14.08 -12.16 -17.32
CA SER A 366 15.02 -11.05 -17.23
C SER A 366 14.99 -10.40 -15.85
N LEU A 367 13.80 -10.24 -15.26
CA LEU A 367 13.60 -9.76 -13.91
C LEU A 367 14.27 -10.66 -12.88
N ILE A 368 14.13 -11.98 -12.99
CA ILE A 368 14.84 -12.93 -12.09
C ILE A 368 16.35 -12.79 -12.26
N GLY A 369 16.85 -12.61 -13.49
CA GLY A 369 18.26 -12.36 -13.75
C GLY A 369 18.78 -11.05 -13.16
N GLU A 370 17.94 -10.02 -13.04
CA GLU A 370 18.28 -8.77 -12.34
C GLU A 370 18.24 -8.96 -10.81
N LEU A 371 17.19 -9.60 -10.31
CA LEU A 371 16.98 -9.88 -8.89
C LEU A 371 18.09 -10.79 -8.32
N SER A 372 18.61 -11.73 -9.11
CA SER A 372 19.69 -12.63 -8.67
C SER A 372 20.99 -11.91 -8.31
N LYS A 373 21.14 -10.62 -8.66
CA LYS A 373 22.25 -9.78 -8.21
C LYS A 373 22.16 -9.39 -6.73
N SER A 374 20.95 -9.36 -6.17
CA SER A 374 20.67 -8.92 -4.79
C SER A 374 19.99 -9.98 -3.92
N TYR A 375 19.45 -11.03 -4.54
CA TYR A 375 18.66 -12.08 -3.90
C TYR A 375 19.15 -13.45 -4.35
N ASN A 376 19.11 -14.43 -3.45
CA ASN A 376 19.33 -15.83 -3.81
C ASN A 376 18.10 -16.35 -4.57
N TYR A 377 18.25 -17.38 -5.42
CA TYR A 377 17.10 -17.97 -6.11
C TYR A 377 16.06 -18.54 -5.15
N GLY A 378 16.50 -19.10 -4.02
CA GLY A 378 15.61 -19.57 -2.95
C GLY A 378 14.77 -18.48 -2.28
N ASP A 379 15.16 -17.20 -2.41
CA ASP A 379 14.41 -16.06 -1.90
C ASP A 379 13.25 -15.62 -2.81
N ILE A 380 13.18 -16.16 -4.03
CA ILE A 380 12.24 -15.78 -5.09
C ILE A 380 11.18 -16.87 -5.28
N ALA A 381 9.90 -16.46 -5.25
CA ALA A 381 8.77 -17.32 -5.60
C ALA A 381 7.98 -16.76 -6.79
N ILE A 382 7.64 -17.66 -7.72
CA ILE A 382 6.65 -17.40 -8.77
C ILE A 382 5.34 -18.08 -8.36
N ILE A 383 4.25 -17.32 -8.33
CA ILE A 383 2.93 -17.86 -8.04
C ILE A 383 1.92 -17.60 -9.14
N ALA A 384 1.07 -18.59 -9.39
CA ALA A 384 -0.01 -18.49 -10.38
C ALA A 384 -1.30 -19.12 -9.84
N ARG A 385 -2.43 -18.79 -10.48
CA ARG A 385 -3.74 -19.29 -10.06
C ARG A 385 -3.98 -20.75 -10.49
N LYS A 386 -3.55 -21.13 -11.70
CA LYS A 386 -3.79 -22.46 -12.29
C LYS A 386 -2.51 -23.28 -12.38
N ASN A 387 -2.65 -24.60 -12.21
CA ASN A 387 -1.52 -25.55 -12.38
C ASN A 387 -0.94 -25.56 -13.79
N GLU A 388 -1.75 -25.22 -14.80
CA GLU A 388 -1.28 -25.07 -16.18
C GLU A 388 -0.23 -23.96 -16.31
N GLN A 389 -0.51 -22.78 -15.73
CA GLN A 389 0.43 -21.65 -15.71
C GLN A 389 1.73 -22.03 -15.00
N ILE A 390 1.66 -22.79 -13.90
CA ILE A 390 2.84 -23.30 -13.19
C ILE A 390 3.71 -24.19 -14.08
N ARG A 391 3.09 -25.09 -14.85
CA ARG A 391 3.82 -25.97 -15.79
C ARG A 391 4.43 -25.18 -16.95
N GLU A 392 3.68 -24.24 -17.51
CA GLU A 392 4.14 -23.36 -18.60
C GLU A 392 5.36 -22.53 -18.16
N PHE A 393 5.27 -21.85 -17.01
CA PHE A 393 6.42 -21.10 -16.46
C PHE A 393 7.61 -21.99 -16.11
N GLY A 394 7.38 -23.22 -15.63
CA GLY A 394 8.45 -24.19 -15.44
C GLY A 394 9.22 -24.48 -16.74
N GLN A 395 8.51 -24.66 -17.86
CA GLN A 395 9.13 -24.87 -19.17
C GLN A 395 9.91 -23.64 -19.64
N PHE A 396 9.38 -22.43 -19.45
CA PHE A 396 10.09 -21.20 -19.80
C PHE A 396 11.40 -21.04 -19.01
N LEU A 397 11.38 -21.30 -17.70
CA LEU A 397 12.59 -21.26 -16.86
C LEU A 397 13.60 -22.34 -17.24
N GLU A 398 13.14 -23.56 -17.53
CA GLU A 398 13.99 -24.66 -18.01
C GLU A 398 14.73 -24.26 -19.30
N ASN A 399 14.00 -23.72 -20.29
CA ASN A 399 14.56 -23.26 -21.56
C ASN A 399 15.59 -22.14 -21.35
N ALA A 400 15.36 -21.26 -20.38
CA ALA A 400 16.28 -20.19 -20.01
C ALA A 400 17.41 -20.63 -19.06
N LYS A 401 17.45 -21.91 -18.66
CA LYS A 401 18.43 -22.48 -17.70
C LYS A 401 18.41 -21.78 -16.33
N VAL A 402 17.26 -21.27 -15.91
CA VAL A 402 17.07 -20.69 -14.57
C VAL A 402 16.75 -21.83 -13.59
N PRO A 403 17.49 -22.01 -12.49
CA PRO A 403 17.21 -23.07 -11.52
C PRO A 403 15.85 -22.88 -10.85
N TYR A 404 14.95 -23.86 -10.97
CA TYR A 404 13.62 -23.81 -10.35
C TYR A 404 13.22 -25.13 -9.68
N LYS A 405 12.21 -25.05 -8.80
CA LYS A 405 11.53 -26.20 -8.20
C LYS A 405 10.03 -25.92 -8.15
N ILE A 406 9.24 -26.77 -8.81
CA ILE A 406 7.79 -26.73 -8.66
C ILE A 406 7.43 -27.35 -7.31
N MET A 407 6.69 -26.61 -6.49
CA MET A 407 6.22 -27.06 -5.18
C MET A 407 4.71 -27.23 -5.16
N THR A 408 4.27 -28.35 -4.59
CA THR A 408 2.86 -28.61 -4.29
C THR A 408 2.59 -28.41 -2.79
N ALA A 409 1.33 -28.29 -2.40
CA ALA A 409 0.94 -28.17 -0.99
C ALA A 409 1.29 -29.42 -0.14
N GLN A 410 1.68 -30.52 -0.79
CA GLN A 410 2.10 -31.75 -0.12
C GLN A 410 3.61 -31.81 0.11
N ASP A 411 4.38 -31.02 -0.65
CA ASP A 411 5.82 -30.98 -0.51
C ASP A 411 6.17 -30.20 0.77
N GLY A 412 6.90 -30.87 1.66
CA GLY A 412 7.52 -30.20 2.80
C GLY A 412 8.46 -29.10 2.27
N TYR A 413 8.46 -27.94 2.92
CA TYR A 413 9.45 -26.92 2.59
C TYR A 413 10.82 -27.38 3.10
N GLU A 414 11.73 -27.68 2.18
CA GLU A 414 13.14 -27.97 2.49
C GLU A 414 13.91 -26.66 2.49
N PHE A 415 14.29 -26.19 3.68
CA PHE A 415 15.14 -25.02 3.84
C PHE A 415 16.55 -25.33 3.31
N GLY A 416 17.03 -24.57 2.32
CA GLY A 416 18.40 -24.65 1.81
C GLY A 416 18.59 -24.93 0.31
N ASP A 417 17.52 -25.25 -0.43
CA ASP A 417 17.61 -25.46 -1.89
C ASP A 417 17.53 -24.11 -2.63
N ASP A 418 18.66 -23.62 -3.16
CA ASP A 418 18.78 -22.33 -3.84
C ASP A 418 18.25 -22.38 -5.29
N LYS A 419 16.92 -22.47 -5.40
CA LYS A 419 16.17 -22.51 -6.66
C LYS A 419 14.89 -21.71 -6.54
N VAL A 420 14.48 -21.05 -7.63
CA VAL A 420 13.21 -20.31 -7.71
C VAL A 420 12.06 -21.27 -7.42
N LYS A 421 11.21 -20.92 -6.45
CA LYS A 421 10.06 -21.77 -6.10
C LYS A 421 8.87 -21.39 -6.97
N ILE A 422 8.27 -22.35 -7.67
CA ILE A 422 7.05 -22.13 -8.46
C ILE A 422 5.90 -22.87 -7.78
N LEU A 423 4.84 -22.17 -7.42
CA LEU A 423 3.73 -22.76 -6.68
C LEU A 423 2.39 -22.07 -6.94
N THR A 424 1.28 -22.74 -6.66
CA THR A 424 -0.03 -22.10 -6.80
C THR A 424 -0.27 -21.07 -5.70
N MET A 425 -1.15 -20.10 -5.94
CA MET A 425 -1.62 -19.16 -4.90
C MET A 425 -2.21 -19.85 -3.67
N HIS A 426 -2.73 -21.08 -3.78
CA HIS A 426 -3.19 -21.85 -2.62
C HIS A 426 -2.02 -22.44 -1.83
N SER A 427 -1.01 -22.94 -2.55
CA SER A 427 0.17 -23.58 -1.96
C SER A 427 1.08 -22.60 -1.21
N ILE A 428 1.09 -21.31 -1.57
CA ILE A 428 1.94 -20.32 -0.89
C ILE A 428 1.41 -19.96 0.51
N LYS A 429 0.18 -20.35 0.86
CA LYS A 429 -0.36 -20.08 2.20
C LYS A 429 0.49 -20.77 3.26
N GLY A 430 0.97 -19.99 4.23
CA GLY A 430 1.88 -20.43 5.28
C GLY A 430 3.37 -20.29 4.91
N LEU A 431 3.69 -19.91 3.68
CA LEU A 431 5.05 -19.63 3.21
C LEU A 431 5.26 -18.13 2.98
N GLU A 432 6.53 -17.73 2.91
CA GLU A 432 6.98 -16.35 2.79
C GLU A 432 8.27 -16.31 1.96
N PHE A 433 8.42 -15.26 1.15
CA PHE A 433 9.57 -15.07 0.28
C PHE A 433 9.98 -13.59 0.28
N LYS A 434 11.27 -13.28 0.07
CA LYS A 434 11.69 -11.87 -0.07
C LYS A 434 11.05 -11.26 -1.30
N VAL A 435 11.02 -12.03 -2.38
CA VAL A 435 10.39 -11.61 -3.64
C VAL A 435 9.29 -12.58 -4.03
N VAL A 436 8.10 -12.04 -4.32
CA VAL A 436 7.00 -12.80 -4.93
C VAL A 436 6.66 -12.18 -6.29
N ILE A 437 6.56 -13.04 -7.30
CA ILE A 437 6.14 -12.71 -8.66
C ILE A 437 4.82 -13.42 -8.92
N ILE A 438 3.72 -12.68 -9.01
CA ILE A 438 2.39 -13.21 -9.30
C ILE A 438 2.15 -13.12 -10.81
N VAL A 439 2.10 -14.25 -11.50
CA VAL A 439 2.03 -14.30 -12.97
C VAL A 439 0.64 -14.64 -13.48
N GLY A 440 0.35 -14.20 -14.71
CA GLY A 440 -0.88 -14.49 -15.43
C GLY A 440 -2.14 -14.04 -14.69
N LEU A 441 -2.12 -12.82 -14.15
CA LEU A 441 -3.27 -12.15 -13.52
C LEU A 441 -4.26 -11.59 -14.55
N ASN A 442 -4.69 -12.45 -15.47
CA ASN A 442 -5.62 -12.11 -16.53
C ASN A 442 -7.07 -12.51 -16.21
N SER A 443 -8.02 -11.94 -16.94
CA SER A 443 -9.47 -12.15 -16.73
C SER A 443 -9.93 -13.59 -16.95
N LYS A 444 -9.14 -14.43 -17.65
CA LYS A 444 -9.42 -15.86 -17.85
C LYS A 444 -8.86 -16.73 -16.71
N ALA A 445 -7.91 -16.20 -15.95
CA ALA A 445 -7.22 -16.90 -14.87
C ALA A 445 -7.85 -16.61 -13.51
N ILE A 446 -8.14 -15.34 -13.21
CA ILE A 446 -8.65 -14.89 -11.92
C ILE A 446 -9.60 -13.69 -12.07
N PRO A 447 -10.77 -13.67 -11.40
CA PRO A 447 -11.37 -14.78 -10.66
C PRO A 447 -11.78 -15.93 -11.59
N LEU A 448 -11.78 -17.16 -11.07
CA LEU A 448 -12.49 -18.24 -11.76
C LEU A 448 -13.99 -17.92 -11.77
N THR A 449 -14.57 -17.89 -12.97
CA THR A 449 -16.02 -17.68 -13.14
C THR A 449 -16.78 -18.90 -12.65
N SER A 450 -17.82 -18.68 -11.84
CA SER A 450 -18.78 -19.73 -11.51
C SER A 450 -19.65 -20.04 -12.73
N SER A 451 -20.14 -21.26 -12.83
CA SER A 451 -21.22 -21.61 -13.77
C SER A 451 -22.58 -21.04 -13.34
N SER A 452 -22.73 -20.62 -12.08
CA SER A 452 -23.93 -20.00 -11.52
C SER A 452 -23.72 -18.51 -11.23
N VAL A 453 -24.64 -17.66 -11.70
CA VAL A 453 -24.63 -16.20 -11.45
C VAL A 453 -24.82 -15.91 -9.96
N ASP A 454 -25.63 -16.70 -9.26
CA ASP A 454 -25.97 -16.51 -7.85
C ASP A 454 -24.80 -16.74 -6.89
N ASP A 455 -23.82 -17.58 -7.25
CA ASP A 455 -22.63 -17.82 -6.42
C ASP A 455 -21.45 -16.90 -6.78
N GLN A 456 -21.57 -16.10 -7.84
CA GLN A 456 -20.46 -15.33 -8.41
C GLN A 456 -19.85 -14.36 -7.40
N GLU A 457 -20.65 -13.66 -6.60
CA GLU A 457 -20.15 -12.72 -5.58
C GLU A 457 -19.31 -13.42 -4.49
N TYR A 458 -19.74 -14.61 -4.06
CA TYR A 458 -18.99 -15.41 -3.09
C TYR A 458 -17.69 -15.96 -3.67
N PHE A 459 -17.75 -16.53 -4.89
CA PHE A 459 -16.56 -17.01 -5.58
C PHE A 459 -15.56 -15.87 -5.79
N GLU A 460 -16.04 -14.69 -6.15
CA GLU A 460 -15.22 -13.50 -6.28
C GLU A 460 -14.59 -13.05 -4.96
N SER A 461 -15.36 -13.01 -3.87
CA SER A 461 -14.83 -12.70 -2.53
C SER A 461 -13.70 -13.68 -2.14
N ARG A 462 -13.88 -14.98 -2.44
CA ARG A 462 -12.87 -16.01 -2.19
C ARG A 462 -11.62 -15.82 -3.04
N GLU A 463 -11.77 -15.57 -4.33
CA GLU A 463 -10.64 -15.35 -5.24
C GLU A 463 -9.91 -14.02 -4.93
N ARG A 464 -10.63 -13.01 -4.42
CA ARG A 464 -10.06 -11.76 -3.89
C ARG A 464 -9.19 -12.01 -2.66
N LYS A 465 -9.66 -12.81 -1.69
CA LYS A 465 -8.85 -13.25 -0.54
C LYS A 465 -7.62 -14.04 -0.98
N LEU A 466 -7.75 -14.87 -2.01
CA LEU A 466 -6.64 -15.64 -2.55
C LEU A 466 -5.54 -14.74 -3.13
N LEU A 467 -5.90 -13.72 -3.90
CA LEU A 467 -4.96 -12.73 -4.40
C LEU A 467 -4.31 -11.94 -3.25
N TYR A 468 -5.10 -11.50 -2.26
CA TYR A 468 -4.60 -10.84 -1.05
C TYR A 468 -3.54 -11.69 -0.31
N VAL A 469 -3.82 -12.99 -0.13
CA VAL A 469 -2.87 -13.93 0.49
C VAL A 469 -1.60 -14.00 -0.34
N GLY A 470 -1.69 -14.11 -1.68
CA GLY A 470 -0.53 -14.12 -2.57
C GLY A 470 0.32 -12.85 -2.46
N MET A 471 -0.31 -11.67 -2.47
CA MET A 471 0.39 -10.38 -2.35
C MET A 471 1.12 -10.25 -1.01
N THR A 472 0.47 -10.67 0.09
CA THR A 472 1.02 -10.56 1.46
C THR A 472 2.05 -11.63 1.81
N ARG A 473 2.43 -12.51 0.86
CA ARG A 473 3.55 -13.45 1.03
C ARG A 473 4.90 -12.86 0.64
N ALA A 474 4.90 -11.72 -0.04
CA ALA A 474 6.10 -10.92 -0.26
C ALA A 474 6.51 -10.20 1.03
N THR A 475 7.79 -10.34 1.39
CA THR A 475 8.36 -9.61 2.54
C THR A 475 9.13 -8.36 2.14
N GLU A 476 9.59 -8.25 0.89
CA GLU A 476 10.34 -7.08 0.38
C GLU A 476 9.80 -6.56 -0.94
N LYS A 477 9.72 -7.39 -1.98
CA LYS A 477 9.31 -6.97 -3.33
C LYS A 477 8.15 -7.82 -3.86
N LEU A 478 7.19 -7.15 -4.48
CA LEU A 478 6.04 -7.78 -5.13
C LEU A 478 5.96 -7.33 -6.59
N TYR A 479 6.00 -8.30 -7.49
CA TYR A 479 5.75 -8.10 -8.92
C TYR A 479 4.48 -8.85 -9.30
N MET A 480 3.69 -8.23 -10.16
CA MET A 480 2.43 -8.75 -10.65
C MET A 480 2.43 -8.60 -12.17
N THR A 481 2.14 -9.67 -12.89
CA THR A 481 2.17 -9.66 -14.36
C THR A 481 0.89 -10.27 -14.92
N CYS A 482 0.55 -9.85 -16.13
CA CYS A 482 -0.62 -10.32 -16.85
C CYS A 482 -0.30 -10.42 -18.34
N ASP A 483 -0.70 -11.50 -18.97
CA ASP A 483 -0.84 -11.62 -20.42
C ASP A 483 -2.29 -11.30 -20.88
N GLY A 484 -2.43 -10.46 -21.89
CA GLY A 484 -3.73 -10.06 -22.43
C GLY A 484 -4.54 -9.17 -21.48
N THR A 485 -5.84 -9.43 -21.33
CA THR A 485 -6.75 -8.58 -20.55
C THR A 485 -6.55 -8.76 -19.04
N PRO A 486 -6.22 -7.70 -18.28
CA PRO A 486 -6.06 -7.77 -16.83
C PRO A 486 -7.29 -8.31 -16.10
N SER A 487 -7.04 -8.99 -14.99
CA SER A 487 -8.09 -9.34 -14.04
C SER A 487 -8.78 -8.08 -13.53
N LYS A 488 -10.10 -8.16 -13.33
CA LYS A 488 -10.86 -7.07 -12.70
C LYS A 488 -10.36 -6.71 -11.30
N PHE A 489 -9.73 -7.65 -10.59
CA PHE A 489 -9.16 -7.37 -9.27
C PHE A 489 -7.98 -6.39 -9.32
N ILE A 490 -7.31 -6.25 -10.47
CA ILE A 490 -6.29 -5.21 -10.63
C ILE A 490 -6.92 -3.82 -10.58
N ALA A 491 -8.12 -3.65 -11.15
CA ALA A 491 -8.85 -2.38 -11.11
C ALA A 491 -9.43 -2.07 -9.71
N ASP A 492 -9.60 -3.09 -8.86
CA ASP A 492 -10.03 -2.93 -7.46
C ASP A 492 -8.89 -2.41 -6.57
N ILE A 493 -7.63 -2.68 -6.92
CA ILE A 493 -6.44 -2.14 -6.23
C ILE A 493 -6.35 -0.64 -6.52
N ASN A 494 -6.08 0.17 -5.49
CA ASN A 494 -5.86 1.60 -5.70
C ASN A 494 -4.65 1.80 -6.64
N PRO A 495 -4.84 2.38 -7.83
CA PRO A 495 -3.77 2.51 -8.83
C PRO A 495 -2.63 3.40 -8.35
N LYS A 496 -2.89 4.30 -7.37
CA LYS A 496 -1.84 5.12 -6.76
C LYS A 496 -0.80 4.30 -5.98
N LEU A 497 -1.12 3.05 -5.66
CA LEU A 497 -0.28 2.11 -4.91
C LEU A 497 0.39 1.08 -5.84
N LEU A 498 0.29 1.24 -7.16
CA LEU A 498 0.92 0.38 -8.16
C LEU A 498 1.88 1.18 -9.04
N LYS A 499 3.09 0.67 -9.23
CA LYS A 499 4.13 1.28 -10.06
C LYS A 499 4.35 0.55 -11.37
N TYR A 500 4.80 1.30 -12.37
CA TYR A 500 5.16 0.73 -13.68
C TYR A 500 6.53 0.02 -13.66
N SER A 501 7.49 0.59 -12.94
CA SER A 501 8.83 0.04 -12.75
C SER A 501 9.39 0.46 -11.38
N GLU A 502 10.50 -0.13 -10.94
CA GLU A 502 11.10 0.21 -9.64
C GLU A 502 11.60 1.66 -9.61
N ASN A 503 12.24 2.05 -10.70
CA ASN A 503 13.03 3.27 -10.79
C ASN A 503 12.24 4.45 -11.34
N ALA A 504 11.03 4.23 -11.85
CA ALA A 504 10.16 5.31 -12.30
C ALA A 504 9.21 5.79 -11.18
N LEU A 505 8.96 7.08 -11.15
CA LEU A 505 7.95 7.70 -10.29
C LEU A 505 6.54 7.53 -10.85
N ILE A 506 6.41 7.46 -12.17
CA ILE A 506 5.14 7.27 -12.85
C ILE A 506 4.44 5.98 -12.40
N ARG A 507 3.16 6.13 -12.04
CA ARG A 507 2.31 5.03 -11.57
C ARG A 507 1.59 4.39 -12.76
N ASN A 508 0.96 3.24 -12.59
CA ASN A 508 0.20 2.61 -13.68
C ASN A 508 -0.98 3.48 -14.14
N PHE A 509 -1.42 3.28 -15.39
CA PHE A 509 -2.58 3.97 -15.93
C PHE A 509 -3.85 3.78 -15.07
N TYR A 510 -4.56 4.87 -14.85
CA TYR A 510 -5.90 4.89 -14.26
C TYR A 510 -6.77 5.95 -14.92
N SER A 511 -8.08 5.70 -14.93
CA SER A 511 -9.04 6.65 -15.48
C SER A 511 -9.23 7.82 -14.52
N ILE A 512 -9.07 9.04 -15.03
CA ILE A 512 -9.46 10.28 -14.36
C ILE A 512 -10.91 10.58 -14.76
N LYS A 513 -11.69 11.16 -13.84
CA LYS A 513 -13.06 11.58 -14.16
C LYS A 513 -13.04 12.83 -15.03
N ILE A 514 -13.98 12.93 -15.97
CA ILE A 514 -14.00 14.00 -16.98
C ILE A 514 -14.13 15.41 -16.35
N ASP A 515 -14.83 15.54 -15.22
CA ASP A 515 -14.94 16.79 -14.46
C ASP A 515 -13.61 17.27 -13.85
N GLN A 516 -12.60 16.41 -13.82
CA GLN A 516 -11.25 16.70 -13.31
C GLN A 516 -10.24 16.93 -14.44
N TYR A 517 -10.66 16.91 -15.70
CA TYR A 517 -9.77 17.13 -16.83
C TYR A 517 -9.18 18.54 -16.82
N VAL A 518 -7.90 18.63 -17.17
CA VAL A 518 -7.17 19.89 -17.29
C VAL A 518 -7.07 20.26 -18.77
N PHE A 519 -7.01 21.56 -19.08
CA PHE A 519 -7.00 22.10 -20.44
C PHE A 519 -8.28 21.82 -21.24
N ALA A 520 -9.43 21.80 -20.56
CA ALA A 520 -10.74 21.50 -21.16
C ALA A 520 -11.04 22.35 -22.41
N GLU A 521 -10.55 23.58 -22.47
CA GLU A 521 -10.67 24.50 -23.60
C GLU A 521 -9.90 24.08 -24.86
N LYS A 522 -8.91 23.20 -24.73
CA LYS A 522 -8.08 22.67 -25.83
C LYS A 522 -8.45 21.24 -26.25
N ILE A 523 -9.32 20.57 -25.49
CA ILE A 523 -9.72 19.18 -25.75
C ILE A 523 -10.79 19.13 -26.85
N LYS A 524 -10.53 18.39 -27.93
CA LYS A 524 -11.49 18.18 -29.03
C LYS A 524 -12.57 17.15 -28.69
N ASP A 525 -12.16 16.02 -28.14
CA ASP A 525 -13.04 14.92 -27.73
C ASP A 525 -12.68 14.44 -26.31
N PRO A 526 -13.40 14.91 -25.27
CA PRO A 526 -13.14 14.51 -23.89
C PRO A 526 -13.46 13.04 -23.60
N TYR A 527 -14.20 12.36 -24.48
CA TYR A 527 -14.51 10.94 -24.35
C TYR A 527 -13.50 10.04 -25.10
N GLY A 528 -12.58 10.64 -25.85
CA GLY A 528 -11.56 9.95 -26.63
C GLY A 528 -10.69 9.04 -25.76
N ALA A 529 -10.41 7.83 -26.26
CA ALA A 529 -9.58 6.86 -25.55
C ALA A 529 -8.14 7.34 -25.35
N GLU A 530 -7.62 8.14 -26.29
CA GLU A 530 -6.30 8.77 -26.21
C GLU A 530 -6.27 9.89 -25.17
N GLU A 531 -7.35 10.68 -25.08
CA GLU A 531 -7.46 11.78 -24.11
C GLU A 531 -7.41 11.24 -22.66
N LYS A 532 -7.98 10.06 -22.41
CA LYS A 532 -7.86 9.40 -21.09
C LYS A 532 -6.40 9.15 -20.71
N VAL A 533 -5.58 8.68 -21.65
CA VAL A 533 -4.13 8.45 -21.43
C VAL A 533 -3.42 9.78 -21.25
N ARG A 534 -3.74 10.79 -22.06
CA ARG A 534 -3.18 12.14 -21.94
C ARG A 534 -3.42 12.77 -20.57
N GLN A 535 -4.66 12.72 -20.08
CA GLN A 535 -5.01 13.27 -18.77
C GLN A 535 -4.30 12.52 -17.63
N TRP A 536 -4.17 11.20 -17.74
CA TRP A 536 -3.36 10.42 -16.78
C TRP A 536 -1.90 10.90 -16.74
N VAL A 537 -1.23 11.04 -17.89
CA VAL A 537 0.16 11.52 -17.96
C VAL A 537 0.29 12.93 -17.37
N ILE A 538 -0.62 13.85 -17.70
CA ILE A 538 -0.64 15.22 -17.14
C ILE A 538 -0.75 15.17 -15.62
N ASN A 539 -1.60 14.29 -15.07
CA ASN A 539 -1.74 14.16 -13.64
C ASN A 539 -0.50 13.56 -12.98
N GLU A 540 0.19 12.60 -13.62
CA GLU A 540 1.46 12.08 -13.12
C GLU A 540 2.57 13.14 -13.12
N LEU A 541 2.66 13.97 -14.17
CA LEU A 541 3.60 15.10 -14.22
C LEU A 541 3.39 16.08 -13.05
N LYS A 542 2.13 16.36 -12.71
CA LYS A 542 1.77 17.26 -11.60
C LYS A 542 1.96 16.61 -10.23
N GLU A 543 1.42 15.40 -10.04
CA GLU A 543 1.39 14.74 -8.72
C GLU A 543 2.73 14.09 -8.36
N GLN A 544 3.39 13.39 -9.29
CA GLN A 544 4.62 12.64 -9.02
C GLN A 544 5.87 13.46 -9.33
N TYR A 545 5.93 14.07 -10.52
CA TYR A 545 7.10 14.85 -10.96
C TYR A 545 7.06 16.32 -10.54
N LYS A 546 5.96 16.78 -9.92
CA LYS A 546 5.78 18.12 -9.34
C LYS A 546 5.88 19.29 -10.33
N TYR A 547 5.68 19.04 -11.63
CA TYR A 547 5.66 20.11 -12.63
C TYR A 547 4.43 21.01 -12.46
N PRO A 548 4.61 22.33 -12.29
CA PRO A 548 3.50 23.29 -12.29
C PRO A 548 2.71 23.27 -13.60
N GLN A 549 1.38 23.42 -13.51
CA GLN A 549 0.50 23.34 -14.68
C GLN A 549 0.82 24.39 -15.76
N ASN A 550 1.30 25.58 -15.39
CA ASN A 550 1.70 26.62 -16.33
C ASN A 550 2.94 26.25 -17.17
N LEU A 551 3.70 25.22 -16.78
CA LEU A 551 4.82 24.69 -17.56
C LEU A 551 4.41 23.58 -18.53
N ILE A 552 3.21 23.01 -18.37
CA ILE A 552 2.68 21.94 -19.20
C ILE A 552 1.80 22.57 -20.29
N ASP A 553 1.92 22.09 -21.51
CA ASP A 553 1.03 22.44 -22.62
C ASP A 553 0.65 21.19 -23.41
N ILE A 554 -0.51 21.23 -24.07
CA ILE A 554 -1.00 20.14 -24.93
C ILE A 554 -1.08 20.60 -26.38
N GLU A 555 -0.94 19.66 -27.32
CA GLU A 555 -0.91 19.94 -28.77
C GLU A 555 0.16 21.00 -29.11
N TYR A 556 1.37 20.81 -28.58
CA TYR A 556 2.46 21.78 -28.68
C TYR A 556 3.07 21.75 -30.09
N GLN A 557 3.15 22.91 -30.74
CA GLN A 557 3.62 23.01 -32.10
C GLN A 557 5.14 22.81 -32.23
N VAL A 558 5.56 21.89 -33.11
CA VAL A 558 6.99 21.65 -33.43
C VAL A 558 7.20 21.77 -34.94
N ASN A 559 8.20 22.56 -35.33
CA ASN A 559 8.58 22.70 -36.73
C ASN A 559 9.48 21.54 -37.14
N ASN A 560 9.02 20.70 -38.07
CA ASN A 560 9.76 19.57 -38.62
C ASN A 560 10.02 19.84 -40.11
N PHE A 561 11.15 20.50 -40.41
CA PHE A 561 11.48 21.01 -41.75
C PHE A 561 10.35 21.88 -42.35
N SER A 562 9.69 21.40 -43.41
CA SER A 562 8.63 22.10 -44.14
C SER A 562 7.21 21.82 -43.62
N LYS A 563 7.05 20.98 -42.59
CA LYS A 563 5.75 20.62 -42.00
C LYS A 563 5.69 21.02 -40.53
N ILE A 564 4.52 21.49 -40.12
CA ILE A 564 4.19 21.74 -38.72
C ILE A 564 3.64 20.44 -38.13
N GLY A 565 4.28 19.93 -37.08
CA GLY A 565 3.78 18.84 -36.25
C GLY A 565 3.24 19.34 -34.91
N PHE A 566 2.50 18.48 -34.21
CA PHE A 566 1.96 18.76 -32.88
C PHE A 566 2.34 17.62 -31.96
N VAL A 567 3.02 17.95 -30.86
CA VAL A 567 3.33 17.01 -29.78
C VAL A 567 2.15 16.93 -28.83
N ASP A 568 1.75 15.74 -28.42
CA ASP A 568 0.60 15.57 -27.52
C ASP A 568 0.73 16.36 -26.21
N ILE A 569 1.88 16.25 -25.53
CA ILE A 569 2.20 17.04 -24.33
C ILE A 569 3.64 17.55 -24.40
N ALA A 570 3.82 18.83 -24.08
CA ALA A 570 5.14 19.42 -23.87
C ALA A 570 5.26 19.99 -22.45
N VAL A 571 6.35 19.64 -21.77
CA VAL A 571 6.77 20.30 -20.53
C VAL A 571 7.87 21.28 -20.87
N SER A 572 7.67 22.55 -20.54
CA SER A 572 8.63 23.62 -20.78
C SER A 572 9.33 24.04 -19.50
N ILE A 573 10.55 24.55 -19.62
CA ILE A 573 11.29 25.20 -18.53
C ILE A 573 11.76 26.57 -18.99
N TYR A 574 12.25 27.38 -18.07
CA TYR A 574 12.89 28.64 -18.39
C TYR A 574 14.41 28.46 -18.49
N GLN A 575 14.96 28.82 -19.65
CA GLN A 575 16.41 28.93 -19.86
C GLN A 575 16.71 30.36 -20.31
N LYS A 576 17.55 31.07 -19.55
CA LYS A 576 17.85 32.50 -19.81
C LYS A 576 16.58 33.35 -19.96
N ASN A 577 15.60 33.15 -19.06
CA ASN A 577 14.27 33.77 -19.09
C ASN A 577 13.37 33.48 -20.31
N ASN A 578 13.80 32.62 -21.25
CA ASN A 578 12.92 32.15 -22.32
C ASN A 578 12.29 30.81 -21.95
N LYS A 579 10.98 30.70 -22.16
CA LYS A 579 10.25 29.43 -22.00
C LYS A 579 10.56 28.54 -23.19
N VAL A 580 11.21 27.40 -22.93
CA VAL A 580 11.66 26.45 -23.95
C VAL A 580 11.17 25.04 -23.63
N PRO A 581 10.84 24.21 -24.63
CA PRO A 581 10.43 22.83 -24.39
C PRO A 581 11.60 22.01 -23.84
N TYR A 582 11.32 21.18 -22.84
CA TYR A 582 12.29 20.35 -22.11
C TYR A 582 11.97 18.86 -22.18
N ILE A 583 10.69 18.52 -22.11
CA ILE A 583 10.20 17.14 -22.24
C ILE A 583 9.09 17.12 -23.28
N PHE A 584 9.19 16.20 -24.24
CA PHE A 584 8.09 15.88 -25.14
C PHE A 584 7.50 14.53 -24.79
N ILE A 585 6.17 14.44 -24.88
CA ILE A 585 5.46 13.21 -24.60
C ILE A 585 4.47 12.96 -25.73
N GLU A 586 4.58 11.79 -26.35
CA GLU A 586 3.67 11.30 -27.37
C GLU A 586 2.82 10.17 -26.80
N ILE A 587 1.55 10.18 -27.16
CA ILE A 587 0.53 9.33 -26.59
C ILE A 587 -0.22 8.59 -27.69
N LYS A 588 -0.70 7.40 -27.35
CA LYS A 588 -1.69 6.67 -28.13
C LYS A 588 -2.83 6.22 -27.24
N ARG A 589 -3.97 5.92 -27.87
CA ARG A 589 -5.07 5.21 -27.20
C ARG A 589 -4.57 3.91 -26.56
N GLN A 590 -5.26 3.50 -25.50
CA GLN A 590 -4.82 2.37 -24.68
C GLN A 590 -4.59 1.08 -25.47
N GLY A 591 -3.39 0.49 -25.36
CA GLY A 591 -3.02 -0.79 -25.97
C GLY A 591 -2.86 -0.75 -27.50
N ALA A 592 -2.64 0.43 -28.09
CA ALA A 592 -2.36 0.55 -29.53
C ALA A 592 -0.92 0.20 -29.91
N GLY A 593 -0.02 0.08 -28.93
CA GLY A 593 1.41 -0.05 -29.14
C GLY A 593 2.10 1.32 -29.33
N ILE A 594 3.40 1.35 -29.03
CA ILE A 594 4.19 2.59 -28.95
C ILE A 594 5.24 2.77 -30.05
N GLU A 595 5.38 1.83 -31.01
CA GLU A 595 6.44 1.89 -32.02
C GLU A 595 6.36 3.16 -32.89
N ASN A 596 5.21 3.41 -33.52
CA ASN A 596 5.00 4.62 -34.33
C ASN A 596 5.12 5.92 -33.51
N CYS A 597 4.64 5.86 -32.26
CA CYS A 597 4.69 6.95 -31.29
C CYS A 597 6.14 7.32 -30.93
N LEU A 598 6.98 6.31 -30.70
CA LEU A 598 8.39 6.48 -30.39
C LEU A 598 9.18 7.04 -31.57
N GLU A 599 8.90 6.60 -32.80
CA GLU A 599 9.55 7.15 -34.00
C GLU A 599 9.21 8.64 -34.20
N GLN A 600 7.94 8.99 -34.03
CA GLN A 600 7.47 10.37 -34.10
C GLN A 600 8.13 11.25 -33.02
N LEU A 601 8.18 10.76 -31.78
CA LEU A 601 8.84 11.44 -30.67
C LEU A 601 10.33 11.69 -30.93
N LYS A 602 11.06 10.68 -31.44
CA LYS A 602 12.48 10.82 -31.82
C LYS A 602 12.69 11.90 -32.88
N SER A 603 11.78 11.99 -33.85
CA SER A 603 11.80 13.06 -34.86
C SER A 603 11.61 14.44 -34.23
N TYR A 604 10.67 14.59 -33.29
CA TYR A 604 10.43 15.87 -32.62
C TYR A 604 11.57 16.32 -31.71
N ILE A 605 12.18 15.40 -30.95
CA ILE A 605 13.35 15.71 -30.11
C ILE A 605 14.53 16.16 -30.98
N SER A 606 14.76 15.48 -32.12
CA SER A 606 15.85 15.83 -33.05
C SER A 606 15.73 17.24 -33.62
N ASN A 607 14.49 17.70 -33.84
CA ASN A 607 14.19 19.04 -34.37
C ASN A 607 14.05 20.13 -33.29
N SER A 608 14.12 19.78 -32.01
CA SER A 608 13.99 20.72 -30.89
C SER A 608 15.29 20.77 -30.07
N PRO A 609 16.16 21.78 -30.27
CA PRO A 609 17.46 21.86 -29.62
C PRO A 609 17.42 21.88 -28.08
N THR A 610 16.32 22.34 -27.50
CA THR A 610 16.18 22.52 -26.05
C THR A 610 15.58 21.31 -25.37
N CYS A 611 14.84 20.45 -26.10
CA CYS A 611 14.21 19.26 -25.55
C CYS A 611 15.27 18.22 -25.15
N GLN A 612 15.24 17.76 -23.90
CA GLN A 612 16.23 16.84 -23.35
C GLN A 612 15.68 15.43 -23.12
N TYR A 613 14.36 15.28 -22.99
CA TYR A 613 13.73 14.01 -22.64
C TYR A 613 12.48 13.75 -23.46
N GLY A 614 12.19 12.47 -23.66
CA GLY A 614 11.03 11.99 -24.38
C GLY A 614 10.29 10.92 -23.59
N ILE A 615 8.96 10.93 -23.64
CA ILE A 615 8.13 9.81 -23.19
C ILE A 615 7.21 9.37 -24.33
N ALA A 616 7.19 8.07 -24.62
CA ALA A 616 6.22 7.45 -25.52
C ALA A 616 5.37 6.47 -24.72
N THR A 617 4.05 6.63 -24.72
CA THR A 617 3.15 5.74 -23.98
C THR A 617 1.81 5.53 -24.65
N ASP A 618 1.24 4.35 -24.47
CA ASP A 618 -0.17 4.08 -24.74
C ASP A 618 -0.92 3.73 -23.45
N GLY A 619 -0.39 4.08 -22.27
CA GLY A 619 -0.98 3.71 -20.98
C GLY A 619 -0.83 2.24 -20.59
N ILE A 620 -0.30 1.37 -21.45
CA ILE A 620 0.14 0.01 -21.11
C ILE A 620 1.66 -0.07 -21.19
N ASP A 621 2.22 0.34 -22.33
CA ASP A 621 3.64 0.45 -22.56
C ASP A 621 4.11 1.89 -22.34
N LEU A 622 5.35 2.00 -21.87
CA LEU A 622 5.98 3.27 -21.55
C LEU A 622 7.49 3.14 -21.80
N ILE A 623 7.99 3.97 -22.71
CA ILE A 623 9.42 4.13 -22.95
C ILE A 623 9.78 5.58 -22.67
N MET A 624 10.85 5.76 -21.90
CA MET A 624 11.45 7.07 -21.67
C MET A 624 12.81 7.08 -22.35
N ILE A 625 13.12 8.18 -23.04
CA ILE A 625 14.39 8.38 -23.72
C ILE A 625 15.00 9.71 -23.35
N ASP A 626 16.33 9.78 -23.40
CA ASP A 626 17.05 11.04 -23.38
C ASP A 626 17.25 11.62 -24.79
N ARG A 627 17.92 12.77 -24.87
CA ARG A 627 18.27 13.43 -26.13
C ARG A 627 19.17 12.59 -27.04
N SER A 628 19.95 11.68 -26.47
CA SER A 628 20.82 10.74 -27.19
C SER A 628 20.05 9.56 -27.78
N MET A 629 18.73 9.50 -27.55
CA MET A 629 17.83 8.41 -27.93
C MET A 629 18.08 7.11 -27.15
N GLU A 630 18.78 7.19 -26.03
CA GLU A 630 18.99 6.05 -25.13
C GLU A 630 17.79 5.89 -24.20
N VAL A 631 17.39 4.64 -23.93
CA VAL A 631 16.30 4.34 -23.01
C VAL A 631 16.77 4.58 -21.58
N ILE A 632 16.06 5.45 -20.87
CA ILE A 632 16.35 5.79 -19.47
C ILE A 632 15.28 5.22 -18.54
N ASN A 633 15.64 5.11 -17.25
CA ASN A 633 14.74 4.58 -16.23
C ASN A 633 13.63 5.56 -15.83
N ASP A 634 13.94 6.86 -15.79
CA ASP A 634 13.00 7.91 -15.41
C ASP A 634 13.40 9.29 -15.95
N ILE A 635 12.44 10.22 -16.04
CA ILE A 635 12.66 11.64 -16.34
C ILE A 635 12.98 12.45 -15.07
N PRO A 636 13.63 13.62 -15.19
CA PRO A 636 13.88 14.48 -14.03
C PRO A 636 12.58 15.01 -13.40
N GLN A 637 12.60 15.17 -12.08
CA GLN A 637 11.56 15.90 -11.35
C GLN A 637 11.72 17.41 -11.53
N PHE A 638 10.63 18.14 -11.32
CA PHE A 638 10.65 19.59 -11.26
C PHE A 638 11.65 20.12 -10.23
N ASN A 639 12.46 21.08 -10.66
CA ASN A 639 13.36 21.83 -9.81
C ASN A 639 12.99 23.32 -9.89
N PRO A 640 12.96 24.08 -8.77
CA PRO A 640 12.73 25.53 -8.82
C PRO A 640 13.65 26.31 -9.78
N SER A 641 14.86 25.81 -10.09
CA SER A 641 15.74 26.39 -11.10
C SER A 641 15.19 26.36 -12.54
N MET A 642 14.12 25.59 -12.78
CA MET A 642 13.39 25.53 -14.05
C MET A 642 12.40 26.69 -14.23
N LEU A 643 12.20 27.52 -13.21
CA LEU A 643 11.43 28.76 -13.28
C LEU A 643 12.31 29.95 -13.70
N PRO A 644 11.74 31.09 -14.12
CA PRO A 644 12.51 32.28 -14.46
C PRO A 644 13.45 32.68 -13.32
N THR A 645 14.65 33.15 -13.64
CA THR A 645 15.59 33.69 -12.63
C THR A 645 14.97 34.93 -12.02
N SER A 646 14.65 34.83 -10.73
CA SER A 646 14.04 35.87 -9.89
C SER A 646 15.09 36.91 -9.49
N ILE A 647 15.49 37.74 -10.44
CA ILE A 647 16.32 38.92 -10.17
C ILE A 647 15.39 40.09 -9.86
N GLU A 648 15.54 40.67 -8.67
CA GLU A 648 14.86 41.90 -8.25
C GLU A 648 15.78 43.10 -8.51
N GLU A 649 15.25 44.16 -9.12
CA GLU A 649 15.95 45.41 -9.39
C GLU A 649 15.57 46.46 -8.35
N TYR A 650 16.55 47.15 -7.78
CA TYR A 650 16.33 48.21 -6.81
C TYR A 650 17.16 49.45 -7.14
N THR A 651 16.63 50.62 -6.80
CA THR A 651 17.32 51.91 -6.83
C THR A 651 17.39 52.47 -5.41
N TYR A 652 18.60 52.63 -4.87
CA TYR A 652 18.82 53.40 -3.64
C TYR A 652 19.13 54.86 -3.96
N ILE A 653 18.52 55.78 -3.23
CA ILE A 653 18.73 57.23 -3.32
C ILE A 653 19.15 57.73 -1.93
N ASP A 654 20.35 58.28 -1.82
CA ASP A 654 20.80 58.98 -0.61
C ASP A 654 20.14 60.36 -0.56
N LEU A 655 19.36 60.63 0.50
CA LEU A 655 18.60 61.88 0.63
C LEU A 655 19.47 63.11 0.90
N LYS A 656 20.70 62.94 1.39
CA LYS A 656 21.64 64.05 1.65
C LYS A 656 22.43 64.46 0.42
N SER A 657 22.93 63.47 -0.32
CA SER A 657 23.79 63.69 -1.49
C SER A 657 23.03 63.67 -2.81
N ASN A 658 21.79 63.16 -2.82
CA ASN A 658 20.97 62.89 -4.00
C ASN A 658 21.64 61.95 -5.03
N ILE A 659 22.60 61.14 -4.58
CA ILE A 659 23.27 60.13 -5.39
C ILE A 659 22.35 58.90 -5.49
N LYS A 660 22.24 58.35 -6.70
CA LYS A 660 21.46 57.14 -7.00
C LYS A 660 22.38 55.96 -7.23
N HIS A 661 22.02 54.81 -6.68
CA HIS A 661 22.70 53.55 -6.87
C HIS A 661 21.70 52.48 -7.30
N ASN A 662 21.85 51.99 -8.53
CA ASN A 662 21.05 50.88 -9.05
C ASN A 662 21.75 49.56 -8.74
N PHE A 663 21.00 48.58 -8.28
CA PHE A 663 21.52 47.26 -7.96
C PHE A 663 20.48 46.16 -8.14
N MET A 664 20.97 44.96 -8.43
CA MET A 664 20.19 43.75 -8.64
C MET A 664 20.48 42.74 -7.54
N ARG A 665 19.47 41.94 -7.20
CA ARG A 665 19.59 40.90 -6.17
C ARG A 665 18.87 39.63 -6.61
N ASP A 666 19.46 38.48 -6.33
CA ASP A 666 18.80 37.19 -6.49
C ASP A 666 17.85 36.91 -5.31
N TYR A 667 16.60 36.56 -5.60
CA TYR A 667 15.62 36.12 -4.59
C TYR A 667 16.10 34.90 -3.77
N SER A 668 16.83 33.98 -4.41
CA SER A 668 17.35 32.75 -3.81
C SER A 668 18.62 32.98 -2.99
N ASN A 669 19.46 33.93 -3.42
CA ASN A 669 20.66 34.35 -2.70
C ASN A 669 20.62 35.82 -2.32
N LYS A 670 19.86 36.09 -1.26
CA LYS A 670 19.63 37.42 -0.68
C LYS A 670 20.88 38.19 -0.24
N LYS A 671 22.06 37.56 -0.21
CA LYS A 671 23.35 38.11 0.24
C LYS A 671 24.31 38.43 -0.92
N GLU A 672 23.84 38.34 -2.16
CA GLU A 672 24.60 38.65 -3.35
C GLU A 672 23.95 39.85 -4.05
N ILE A 673 24.70 40.95 -4.14
CA ILE A 673 24.25 42.19 -4.78
C ILE A 673 25.13 42.42 -6.01
N ILE A 674 24.49 42.66 -7.15
CA ILE A 674 25.13 42.90 -8.45
C ILE A 674 24.87 44.37 -8.82
N PHE A 675 25.92 45.12 -9.14
CA PHE A 675 25.81 46.48 -9.66
C PHE A 675 25.79 46.51 -11.20
N GLU A 676 25.36 47.62 -11.79
CA GLU A 676 25.33 47.85 -13.25
C GLU A 676 26.67 47.61 -13.97
N ASN A 677 27.81 47.63 -13.25
CA ASN A 677 29.15 47.37 -13.78
C ASN A 677 29.57 45.89 -13.62
N ASP A 678 28.64 44.96 -13.43
CA ASP A 678 28.88 43.52 -13.12
C ASP A 678 29.74 43.26 -11.87
N LYS A 679 29.90 44.26 -11.00
CA LYS A 679 30.63 44.11 -9.74
C LYS A 679 29.73 43.41 -8.72
N VAL A 680 30.12 42.19 -8.34
CA VAL A 680 29.47 41.41 -7.28
C VAL A 680 30.07 41.79 -5.92
N VAL A 681 29.21 42.14 -4.96
CA VAL A 681 29.63 42.46 -3.58
C VAL A 681 29.65 41.21 -2.72
N SER A 682 30.78 40.96 -2.07
CA SER A 682 30.93 39.83 -1.15
C SER A 682 30.06 40.00 0.12
N PRO A 683 29.58 38.91 0.75
CA PRO A 683 28.77 39.01 1.98
C PRO A 683 29.46 39.75 3.15
N SER A 684 30.80 39.78 3.18
CA SER A 684 31.60 40.53 4.16
C SER A 684 31.50 42.04 4.03
N GLU A 685 31.08 42.53 2.86
CA GLU A 685 30.90 43.96 2.55
C GLU A 685 29.45 44.42 2.68
N LEU A 686 28.55 43.54 3.13
CA LEU A 686 27.13 43.83 3.30
C LEU A 686 26.76 43.98 4.78
N ARG A 687 25.92 44.98 5.05
CA ARG A 687 25.24 45.20 6.31
C ARG A 687 23.82 44.64 6.23
N LYS A 688 23.41 43.91 7.27
CA LYS A 688 22.02 43.50 7.44
C LYS A 688 21.21 44.61 8.11
N LEU A 689 20.06 44.94 7.52
CA LEU A 689 19.08 45.87 8.05
C LEU A 689 17.74 45.14 8.25
N ASN A 690 17.09 45.41 9.38
CA ASN A 690 15.73 44.92 9.63
C ASN A 690 14.73 45.86 8.96
N VAL A 691 13.78 45.30 8.21
CA VAL A 691 12.64 46.02 7.64
C VAL A 691 11.45 45.83 8.57
N PHE A 692 10.93 46.93 9.10
CA PHE A 692 9.75 46.93 9.96
C PHE A 692 8.48 47.21 9.15
N ASN A 693 7.35 46.71 9.67
CA ASN A 693 6.02 46.94 9.10
C ASN A 693 5.70 48.43 8.95
N SER A 694 4.74 48.74 8.05
CA SER A 694 4.59 50.04 7.41
C SER A 694 4.56 51.26 8.35
N ILE A 695 5.28 52.33 7.98
CA ILE A 695 5.15 53.68 8.58
C ILE A 695 4.18 54.53 7.76
N ALA A 696 3.36 55.32 8.44
CA ALA A 696 2.40 56.18 7.76
C ALA A 696 3.07 57.43 7.17
N ALA A 697 3.08 57.55 5.85
CA ALA A 697 3.21 58.83 5.15
C ALA A 697 1.82 59.44 4.93
N GLY A 698 1.06 59.62 6.02
CA GLY A 698 -0.28 60.21 6.03
C GLY A 698 -0.71 60.48 7.48
N ASN A 699 -1.94 60.12 7.84
CA ASN A 699 -2.39 60.09 9.24
C ASN A 699 -1.56 59.07 10.03
N PRO A 700 -1.12 59.37 11.27
CA PRO A 700 -0.33 58.46 12.08
C PRO A 700 -1.01 57.09 12.27
N ILE A 701 -0.25 55.99 12.14
CA ILE A 701 -0.74 54.60 12.32
C ILE A 701 -0.01 53.95 13.50
N LEU A 702 -0.73 53.10 14.26
CA LEU A 702 -0.19 52.36 15.40
C LEU A 702 1.07 51.56 15.01
N LEU A 703 2.16 51.72 15.76
CA LEU A 703 3.42 51.02 15.46
C LEU A 703 3.28 49.52 15.71
N ASN A 704 3.59 48.70 14.70
CA ASN A 704 3.76 47.26 14.87
C ASN A 704 5.26 46.93 14.89
N SER A 705 5.79 46.51 16.04
CA SER A 705 7.23 46.26 16.25
C SER A 705 7.74 44.94 15.65
N THR A 706 6.94 44.27 14.81
CA THR A 706 7.30 43.03 14.13
C THR A 706 8.21 43.31 12.93
N VAL A 707 9.37 42.65 12.89
CA VAL A 707 10.24 42.63 11.70
C VAL A 707 9.53 41.86 10.59
N ASP A 708 9.35 42.50 9.44
CA ASP A 708 8.72 41.92 8.25
C ASP A 708 9.73 41.07 7.47
N CYS A 709 10.91 41.64 7.19
CA CYS A 709 11.98 40.92 6.51
C CYS A 709 13.38 41.52 6.77
N GLU A 710 14.40 40.84 6.26
CA GLU A 710 15.80 41.28 6.31
C GLU A 710 16.27 41.77 4.94
N PHE A 711 16.83 42.98 4.91
CA PHE A 711 17.41 43.59 3.71
C PHE A 711 18.93 43.71 3.88
N TYR A 712 19.69 43.42 2.82
CA TYR A 712 21.16 43.50 2.85
C TYR A 712 21.61 44.70 2.03
N PHE A 713 22.57 45.46 2.56
CA PHE A 713 22.94 46.78 2.07
C PHE A 713 24.46 46.93 2.01
N PRO A 714 25.07 47.53 0.95
CA PRO A 714 26.51 47.75 0.92
C PRO A 714 27.00 48.62 2.09
N ASN A 715 28.03 48.16 2.80
CA ASN A 715 28.63 48.86 3.95
C ASN A 715 29.08 50.29 3.61
N GLN A 716 29.47 50.54 2.37
CA GLN A 716 30.04 51.82 1.93
C GLN A 716 28.99 52.93 1.80
N TRP A 717 27.69 52.60 1.73
CA TRP A 717 26.62 53.58 1.53
C TRP A 717 26.08 54.17 2.84
N LEU A 718 26.42 53.55 3.97
CA LEU A 718 25.99 53.96 5.30
C LEU A 718 27.21 54.18 6.19
N SER A 719 27.12 55.10 7.14
CA SER A 719 28.25 55.34 8.04
C SER A 719 28.42 54.17 9.03
N PRO A 720 29.65 53.68 9.28
CA PRO A 720 29.87 52.39 9.95
C PRO A 720 29.41 52.33 11.42
N ASN A 721 29.39 53.45 12.14
CA ASN A 721 29.14 53.49 13.59
C ASN A 721 27.71 53.91 14.00
N ASN A 722 26.76 53.94 13.07
CA ASN A 722 25.37 54.27 13.39
C ASN A 722 24.47 53.05 13.23
N ASP A 723 23.40 52.97 14.01
CA ASP A 723 22.35 51.95 13.84
C ASP A 723 21.31 52.41 12.80
N TYR A 724 20.94 51.50 11.91
CA TYR A 724 19.98 51.77 10.84
C TYR A 724 18.91 50.68 10.79
N TYR A 725 17.72 51.07 10.36
CA TYR A 725 16.62 50.17 10.05
C TYR A 725 15.83 50.70 8.86
N MET A 726 14.96 49.87 8.29
CA MET A 726 14.11 50.26 7.17
C MET A 726 12.64 50.18 7.54
N VAL A 727 11.84 51.05 6.95
CA VAL A 727 10.38 51.07 7.10
C VAL A 727 9.72 51.17 5.74
N LYS A 728 8.65 50.41 5.52
CA LYS A 728 7.86 50.48 4.28
C LYS A 728 6.87 51.64 4.37
N VAL A 729 6.84 52.50 3.36
CA VAL A 729 5.99 53.69 3.35
C VAL A 729 4.56 53.31 2.96
N LYS A 730 3.59 53.87 3.70
CA LYS A 730 2.17 53.79 3.35
C LYS A 730 1.54 55.19 3.34
N GLY A 731 1.08 55.65 2.19
CA GLY A 731 0.55 56.99 1.92
C GLY A 731 1.47 57.86 1.07
N ASP A 732 0.96 59.02 0.65
CA ASP A 732 1.59 59.92 -0.33
C ASP A 732 1.90 61.31 0.24
N SER A 733 1.85 61.50 1.57
CA SER A 733 2.13 62.82 2.18
C SER A 733 3.58 63.28 2.01
N MET A 734 4.49 62.41 1.55
CA MET A 734 5.91 62.71 1.38
C MET A 734 6.37 62.74 -0.10
N ILE A 735 5.42 62.84 -1.03
CA ILE A 735 5.67 62.65 -2.48
C ILE A 735 6.69 63.65 -3.06
N ASN A 736 6.66 64.93 -2.67
CA ASN A 736 7.62 65.93 -3.17
C ASN A 736 9.02 65.79 -2.55
N ALA A 737 9.18 65.00 -1.49
CA ALA A 737 10.49 64.55 -1.01
C ALA A 737 11.00 63.31 -1.76
N ASN A 738 10.33 62.92 -2.85
CA ASN A 738 10.63 61.72 -3.63
C ASN A 738 10.46 60.42 -2.81
N ILE A 739 9.50 60.41 -1.88
CA ILE A 739 9.12 59.25 -1.08
C ILE A 739 7.67 58.89 -1.43
N ASN A 740 7.48 57.81 -2.18
CA ASN A 740 6.18 57.36 -2.67
C ASN A 740 5.59 56.25 -1.80
N ASP A 741 4.28 56.00 -1.95
CA ASP A 741 3.63 54.82 -1.37
C ASP A 741 4.32 53.53 -1.85
N GLY A 742 4.62 52.61 -0.92
CA GLY A 742 5.31 51.35 -1.23
C GLY A 742 6.84 51.40 -1.19
N ASP A 743 7.45 52.59 -1.25
CA ASP A 743 8.92 52.76 -1.12
C ASP A 743 9.41 52.29 0.26
N MET A 744 10.68 51.91 0.37
CA MET A 744 11.32 51.61 1.66
C MET A 744 12.27 52.73 2.06
N VAL A 745 12.12 53.28 3.26
CA VAL A 745 12.96 54.39 3.74
C VAL A 745 14.00 53.85 4.73
N VAL A 746 15.26 54.22 4.52
CA VAL A 746 16.37 53.91 5.42
C VAL A 746 16.44 54.97 6.51
N ILE A 747 16.22 54.55 7.76
CA ILE A 747 16.21 55.41 8.94
C ILE A 747 17.47 55.18 9.76
N LYS A 748 18.18 56.25 10.09
CA LYS A 748 19.23 56.27 11.11
C LYS A 748 18.58 56.40 12.48
N HIS A 749 18.79 55.44 13.35
CA HIS A 749 18.26 55.45 14.71
C HIS A 749 18.97 56.54 15.55
N GLN A 750 18.21 57.55 15.96
CA GLN A 750 18.68 58.66 16.81
C GLN A 750 17.47 59.40 17.41
N ASN A 751 17.61 59.89 18.63
CA ASN A 751 16.51 60.54 19.37
C ASN A 751 16.47 62.06 19.16
N THR A 752 17.33 62.60 18.29
CA THR A 752 17.45 64.03 17.98
C THR A 752 17.53 64.22 16.47
N ALA A 753 16.97 65.30 15.94
CA ALA A 753 17.05 65.65 14.51
C ALA A 753 17.24 67.16 14.32
N ASN A 754 17.88 67.55 13.22
CA ASN A 754 18.08 68.95 12.86
C ASN A 754 16.80 69.55 12.27
N ASN A 755 16.75 70.88 12.21
CA ASN A 755 15.67 71.56 11.50
C ASN A 755 15.69 71.16 10.01
N TYR A 756 14.52 70.90 9.44
CA TYR A 756 14.28 70.40 8.09
C TYR A 756 14.68 68.94 7.80
N ASP A 757 15.10 68.15 8.79
CA ASP A 757 15.30 66.71 8.60
C ASP A 757 13.95 66.01 8.37
N ILE A 758 13.95 64.97 7.52
CA ILE A 758 12.82 64.04 7.44
C ILE A 758 12.96 63.04 8.58
N VAL A 759 11.96 62.98 9.45
CA VAL A 759 12.00 62.24 10.71
C VAL A 759 10.90 61.19 10.75
N ALA A 760 11.26 60.01 11.28
CA ALA A 760 10.29 59.05 11.76
C ALA A 760 9.99 59.40 13.23
N VAL A 761 8.73 59.70 13.53
CA VAL A 761 8.30 60.20 14.84
C VAL A 761 7.13 59.39 15.35
N ASP A 762 7.12 59.19 16.67
CA ASP A 762 6.04 58.57 17.44
C ASP A 762 5.25 59.66 18.16
N LEU A 763 3.94 59.65 17.94
CA LEU A 763 2.92 60.55 18.45
C LEU A 763 1.88 59.70 19.18
N ASP A 764 1.99 59.63 20.51
CA ASP A 764 1.08 58.87 21.37
C ASP A 764 0.83 57.41 20.91
N GLY A 765 1.88 56.73 20.42
CA GLY A 765 1.83 55.34 19.96
C GLY A 765 1.58 55.17 18.46
N ASN A 766 1.33 56.26 17.73
CA ASN A 766 1.19 56.26 16.28
C ASN A 766 2.42 56.85 15.61
N THR A 767 2.90 56.21 14.55
CA THR A 767 4.07 56.69 13.81
C THR A 767 3.75 57.35 12.49
N THR A 768 4.55 58.38 12.17
CA THR A 768 4.52 59.02 10.86
C THR A 768 5.92 59.44 10.40
N LEU A 769 6.07 59.56 9.09
CA LEU A 769 7.23 60.15 8.44
C LEU A 769 6.87 61.57 7.97
N LYS A 770 7.59 62.59 8.45
CA LYS A 770 7.35 64.01 8.14
C LYS A 770 8.63 64.83 8.17
N ARG A 771 8.63 66.03 7.60
CA ARG A 771 9.75 66.98 7.74
C ARG A 771 9.60 67.78 9.03
N LEU A 772 10.65 67.79 9.85
CA LEU A 772 10.67 68.51 11.13
C LEU A 772 10.97 70.00 10.89
N VAL A 773 10.08 70.90 11.32
CA VAL A 773 10.33 72.35 11.32
C VAL A 773 10.18 72.90 12.73
N ARG A 774 11.25 73.46 13.29
CA ARG A 774 11.25 74.08 14.62
C ARG A 774 10.99 75.58 14.51
N MET A 775 9.95 76.07 15.18
CA MET A 775 9.59 77.49 15.25
C MET A 775 9.51 77.93 16.72
N GLY A 776 10.65 78.34 17.30
CA GLY A 776 10.72 78.69 18.71
C GLY A 776 10.40 77.49 19.61
N SER A 777 9.36 77.58 20.43
CA SER A 777 8.89 76.52 21.33
C SER A 777 7.93 75.50 20.69
N THR A 778 7.58 75.67 19.41
CA THR A 778 6.64 74.81 18.70
C THR A 778 7.35 74.03 17.60
N ILE A 779 7.01 72.75 17.49
CA ILE A 779 7.48 71.86 16.42
C ILE A 779 6.35 71.67 15.42
N LEU A 780 6.62 71.86 14.14
CA LEU A 780 5.72 71.55 13.03
C LEU A 780 6.24 70.33 12.29
N LEU A 781 5.38 69.33 12.13
CA LEU A 781 5.63 68.21 11.21
C LEU A 781 4.99 68.52 9.87
N MET A 782 5.83 68.90 8.92
CA MET A 782 5.43 69.31 7.58
C MET A 782 5.31 68.08 6.66
N PRO A 783 4.16 67.89 5.98
CA PRO A 783 4.11 66.99 4.84
C PRO A 783 4.83 67.60 3.63
N GLU A 784 5.23 66.76 2.70
CA GLU A 784 5.80 67.10 1.39
C GLU A 784 4.78 66.84 0.28
N ASN A 785 3.49 67.00 0.60
CA ASN A 785 2.39 66.94 -0.34
C ASN A 785 1.41 68.06 0.03
N PRO A 786 1.13 69.01 -0.87
CA PRO A 786 0.24 70.15 -0.60
C PRO A 786 -1.19 69.77 -0.20
N ALA A 787 -1.61 68.52 -0.46
CA ALA A 787 -2.93 68.02 -0.06
C ALA A 787 -3.07 67.77 1.45
N TYR A 788 -2.00 67.87 2.23
CA TYR A 788 -1.98 67.60 3.66
C TYR A 788 -1.59 68.84 4.46
N GLU A 789 -2.23 69.04 5.61
CA GLU A 789 -1.90 70.14 6.52
C GLU A 789 -0.72 69.79 7.46
N PRO A 790 0.10 70.77 7.85
CA PRO A 790 1.12 70.59 8.89
C PRO A 790 0.52 70.19 10.24
N ILE A 791 1.23 69.34 10.99
CA ILE A 791 0.81 68.93 12.34
C ILE A 791 1.63 69.73 13.37
N PRO A 792 1.01 70.68 14.11
CA PRO A 792 1.66 71.41 15.19
C PRO A 792 1.73 70.57 16.47
N ILE A 793 2.89 70.55 17.12
CA ILE A 793 3.17 69.75 18.31
C ILE A 793 4.04 70.54 19.29
N ASN A 794 3.76 70.40 20.58
CA ASN A 794 4.58 70.96 21.65
C ASN A 794 5.79 70.04 21.94
N GLU A 795 6.95 70.60 22.35
CA GLU A 795 8.22 69.86 22.51
C GLU A 795 8.15 68.57 23.37
N GLY A 796 7.15 68.42 24.24
CA GLY A 796 6.97 67.23 25.10
C GLY A 796 6.12 66.09 24.54
N GLN A 797 5.46 66.27 23.38
CA GLN A 797 4.48 65.31 22.82
C GLN A 797 5.03 64.48 21.66
N ILE A 798 6.32 64.59 21.34
CA ILE A 798 6.93 63.91 20.21
C ILE A 798 8.16 63.12 20.64
N ARG A 799 8.24 61.86 20.18
CA ARG A 799 9.44 61.05 20.30
C ARG A 799 10.03 60.81 18.92
N ILE A 800 11.24 61.30 18.68
CA ILE A 800 11.98 61.02 17.44
C ILE A 800 12.52 59.60 17.53
N LEU A 801 12.14 58.76 16.56
CA LEU A 801 12.63 57.38 16.42
C LEU A 801 13.89 57.34 15.55
N GLY A 802 14.00 58.26 14.60
CA GLY A 802 15.19 58.40 13.76
C GLY A 802 15.03 59.41 12.63
N VAL A 803 16.10 59.58 11.86
CA VAL A 803 16.17 60.49 10.70
C VAL A 803 16.29 59.66 9.41
N ALA A 804 15.48 59.98 8.40
CA ALA A 804 15.59 59.36 7.09
C ALA A 804 16.87 59.82 6.38
N VAL A 805 17.67 58.84 5.95
CA VAL A 805 18.95 59.08 5.25
C VAL A 805 18.92 58.64 3.80
N GLY A 806 17.96 57.80 3.41
CA GLY A 806 17.84 57.34 2.03
C GLY A 806 16.53 56.60 1.74
N VAL A 807 16.28 56.33 0.47
CA VAL A 807 15.07 55.68 -0.04
C VAL A 807 15.47 54.56 -1.00
N VAL A 808 14.89 53.38 -0.82
CA VAL A 808 15.02 52.23 -1.73
C VAL A 808 13.70 52.06 -2.48
N LYS A 809 13.80 52.12 -3.80
CA LYS A 809 12.69 51.92 -4.74
C LYS A 809 12.89 50.58 -5.44
N GLY A 810 11.82 49.81 -5.62
CA GLY A 810 11.83 48.52 -6.33
C GLY A 810 10.95 48.54 -7.56
#